data_AF-A0A2U3NLJ0-F1
#
_entry.id   AF-A0A2U3NLJ0-F1
#
_cell.length_a   1.000
_cell.length_b   1.000
_cell.length_c   1.000
_cell.angle_alpha   90.00
_cell.angle_beta   90.00
_cell.angle_gamma   90.00
#
_symmetry.space_group_name_H-M   'P 1'
#
loop_
_entity.id
_entity.type
_entity.pdbx_description
1 polymer ?
#
loop_
_entity_poly.entity_id
_entity_poly.type
_entity_poly.pdbx_seq_one_letter_code
_entity_poly.pdbx_strand_id
1 'polypeptide(L)'
;VLIRQHEPWVEELSVQLQFEELITGNGSVLTLPAATADLLDWVGDQRVFLPMQYDDWQQVIGDYRESLDFSGPKILAVVEAQTAAIDALLTALMTSTAGFDGTSSRSMDATVRADLQVFLRQLAMTLASDEVFIACWRDLVKTCEKRNRKVEEVSFRRDTLWAVAALRGVDRGRFGIFRDVCSVLTDDSNAVKREQSRAVGTDYQFEIPDWKPSGLEAWQRLSLCEQVLTRPPTKADCIVWLRLAHTHLPQCEVTHGDVTFYNASYLSGHVGHPELADHFKVPPTEVLALPEVPPLLRPGEVEWEDEWHMAYARVVLPDTEVHEAEAQARTLVEALKVVNHAEPGAWRLMRGCILFANGRRSRSSWGPKENVEEPYYPQNDRLGRDIERMERRSSSLTAQSIHALQDAIDLTAALKAASDQGPQATVMAAVRAIEHVNVWTAAGQKHWADFASSYFKKAQARVRLVEFIGYFTQNAVERVPDYRPGAPTIPELAELSADLSITGPYGHGAFNVRGAADHVSTLKAIYADHWLARGLAELETILATPEAMCARLDEHGRRFERHLRRLKRLRNAAIHGGPVSAAGCESVAVFAFNLGHQVLNEAVAALLSGNNVRHHMDNYRNEHIDRYERVRTSGDIDALFLVADP
;
A
#
# COMPACT_ATOMS: atom_id res chain seq x y z
N VAL A 1 -7.27 2.24 -28.04
CA VAL A 1 -6.21 1.26 -27.72
C VAL A 1 -6.79 -0.12 -28.03
N LEU A 2 -6.26 -0.82 -29.04
CA LEU A 2 -6.68 -2.19 -29.35
C LEU A 2 -5.93 -3.13 -28.39
N ILE A 3 -6.65 -3.70 -27.43
CA ILE A 3 -6.11 -4.56 -26.39
C ILE A 3 -5.90 -5.96 -27.00
N ARG A 4 -4.67 -6.48 -26.93
CA ARG A 4 -4.38 -7.86 -27.31
C ARG A 4 -4.83 -8.78 -26.19
N GLN A 5 -5.60 -9.81 -26.53
CA GLN A 5 -5.95 -10.87 -25.59
C GLN A 5 -4.80 -11.86 -25.48
N HIS A 6 -4.40 -12.19 -24.26
CA HIS A 6 -3.35 -13.17 -23.99
C HIS A 6 -3.93 -14.38 -23.26
N GLU A 7 -3.09 -15.38 -22.99
CA GLU A 7 -3.48 -16.47 -22.11
C GLU A 7 -3.93 -15.90 -20.74
N PRO A 8 -4.99 -16.43 -20.10
CA PRO A 8 -5.58 -15.79 -18.91
C PRO A 8 -4.60 -15.57 -17.75
N TRP A 9 -3.60 -16.45 -17.61
CA TRP A 9 -2.57 -16.32 -16.57
C TRP A 9 -1.56 -15.21 -16.88
N VAL A 10 -1.32 -14.88 -18.16
CA VAL A 10 -0.48 -13.76 -18.60
C VAL A 10 -1.18 -12.44 -18.27
N GLU A 11 -2.49 -12.37 -18.53
CA GLU A 11 -3.30 -11.21 -18.17
C GLU A 11 -3.38 -11.03 -16.66
N GLU A 12 -3.60 -12.12 -15.91
CA GLU A 12 -3.58 -12.10 -14.45
C GLU A 12 -2.24 -11.58 -13.93
N LEU A 13 -1.13 -12.09 -14.45
CA LEU A 13 0.21 -11.66 -14.05
C LEU A 13 0.46 -10.18 -14.38
N SER A 14 0.06 -9.71 -15.56
CA SER A 14 0.15 -8.30 -15.94
C SER A 14 -0.70 -7.41 -15.04
N VAL A 15 -1.90 -7.84 -14.67
CA VAL A 15 -2.79 -7.14 -13.73
C VAL A 15 -2.06 -7.04 -12.38
N GLN A 16 -1.61 -8.16 -11.80
CA GLN A 16 -0.94 -8.19 -10.49
C GLN A 16 0.30 -7.29 -10.42
N LEU A 17 1.05 -7.16 -11.51
CA LEU A 17 2.23 -6.29 -11.57
C LEU A 17 1.92 -4.79 -11.74
N GLN A 18 0.71 -4.43 -12.18
CA GLN A 18 0.32 -3.03 -12.44
C GLN A 18 -0.42 -2.38 -11.27
N PHE A 19 -1.00 -3.16 -10.36
CA PHE A 19 -1.66 -2.63 -9.17
C PHE A 19 -0.63 -2.30 -8.09
N GLU A 20 -0.48 -1.02 -7.78
CA GLU A 20 0.25 -0.57 -6.59
C GLU A 20 -0.52 -0.92 -5.31
N GLU A 21 -1.85 -0.96 -5.39
CA GLU A 21 -2.73 -1.32 -4.28
C GLU A 21 -2.87 -2.85 -4.08
N LEU A 22 -3.21 -3.23 -2.85
CA LEU A 22 -3.42 -4.63 -2.46
C LEU A 22 -4.79 -5.10 -2.96
N ILE A 23 -4.80 -5.95 -4.00
CA ILE A 23 -6.03 -6.56 -4.54
C ILE A 23 -6.73 -7.44 -3.48
N THR A 24 -5.95 -8.17 -2.67
CA THR A 24 -6.41 -8.90 -1.48
C THR A 24 -5.23 -9.21 -0.57
N GLY A 25 -5.46 -9.22 0.75
CA GLY A 25 -4.49 -9.76 1.71
C GLY A 25 -3.66 -8.74 2.50
N ASN A 26 -4.19 -7.53 2.72
CA ASN A 26 -3.69 -6.49 3.66
C ASN A 26 -2.71 -7.05 4.69
N GLY A 27 -1.39 -6.97 4.48
CA GLY A 27 -0.29 -7.13 5.46
C GLY A 27 -0.41 -8.14 6.62
N SER A 28 -1.33 -9.11 6.57
CA SER A 28 -1.70 -9.89 7.76
C SER A 28 -0.64 -10.92 8.08
N VAL A 29 0.01 -11.42 7.03
CA VAL A 29 1.26 -12.16 7.06
C VAL A 29 2.33 -11.23 6.49
N LEU A 30 3.46 -11.09 7.18
CA LEU A 30 4.59 -10.34 6.66
C LEU A 30 5.22 -11.12 5.49
N THR A 31 5.67 -10.40 4.46
CA THR A 31 6.55 -11.04 3.46
C THR A 31 7.86 -11.46 4.14
N LEU A 32 8.53 -12.48 3.63
CA LEU A 32 9.78 -12.96 4.22
C LEU A 32 10.84 -11.84 4.39
N PRO A 33 11.05 -10.92 3.41
CA PRO A 33 11.80 -9.69 3.62
C PRO A 33 11.39 -8.86 4.84
N ALA A 34 10.10 -8.53 4.95
CA ALA A 34 9.59 -7.68 6.03
C ALA A 34 9.69 -8.37 7.40
N ALA A 35 9.40 -9.67 7.47
CA ALA A 35 9.51 -10.46 8.69
C ALA A 35 10.96 -10.62 9.15
N THR A 36 11.90 -10.79 8.19
CA THR A 36 13.34 -10.84 8.47
C THR A 36 13.85 -9.50 9.01
N ALA A 37 13.41 -8.38 8.41
CA ALA A 37 13.78 -7.05 8.88
C ALA A 37 13.23 -6.76 10.29
N ASP A 38 11.94 -7.07 10.53
CA ASP A 38 11.31 -6.94 11.85
C ASP A 38 12.05 -7.77 12.91
N LEU A 39 12.33 -9.05 12.63
CA LEU A 39 13.08 -9.90 13.55
C LEU A 39 14.53 -9.41 13.76
N LEU A 40 15.17 -8.87 12.73
CA LEU A 40 16.52 -8.30 12.85
C LEU A 40 16.55 -7.06 13.77
N ASP A 41 15.55 -6.19 13.72
CA ASP A 41 15.40 -5.04 14.63
C ASP A 41 15.24 -5.50 16.08
N TRP A 42 14.42 -6.54 16.30
CA TRP A 42 14.24 -7.16 17.62
C TRP A 42 15.52 -7.79 18.15
N VAL A 43 16.25 -8.53 17.31
CA VAL A 43 17.52 -9.14 17.67
C VAL A 43 18.61 -8.09 17.90
N GLY A 44 18.58 -6.98 17.17
CA GLY A 44 19.54 -5.88 17.30
C GLY A 44 19.34 -4.97 18.51
N ASP A 45 18.20 -5.02 19.19
CA ASP A 45 17.88 -4.15 20.32
C ASP A 45 18.80 -4.37 21.54
N GLN A 46 19.70 -3.42 21.82
CA GLN A 46 20.70 -3.54 22.88
C GLN A 46 20.13 -3.46 24.31
N ARG A 47 18.82 -3.22 24.49
CA ARG A 47 18.19 -3.18 25.80
C ARG A 47 18.13 -4.58 26.46
N VAL A 48 18.11 -4.56 27.80
CA VAL A 48 17.94 -5.76 28.62
C VAL A 48 16.54 -6.33 28.40
N PHE A 49 16.46 -7.63 28.14
CA PHE A 49 15.19 -8.34 28.02
C PHE A 49 14.38 -8.25 29.32
N LEU A 50 13.12 -7.86 29.20
CA LEU A 50 12.17 -7.87 30.31
C LEU A 50 11.16 -9.01 30.12
N PRO A 51 10.79 -9.78 31.17
CA PRO A 51 9.83 -10.87 31.04
C PRO A 51 8.47 -10.49 30.44
N MET A 52 8.06 -9.22 30.59
CA MET A 52 6.84 -8.67 29.97
C MET A 52 6.90 -8.60 28.44
N GLN A 53 8.09 -8.62 27.84
CA GLN A 53 8.31 -8.61 26.39
C GLN A 53 8.26 -10.01 25.78
N TYR A 54 8.09 -11.08 26.57
CA TYR A 54 8.10 -12.45 26.05
C TYR A 54 7.01 -12.67 24.99
N ASP A 55 5.78 -12.20 25.24
CA ASP A 55 4.67 -12.37 24.30
C ASP A 55 4.92 -11.59 23.00
N ASP A 56 5.56 -10.43 23.10
CA ASP A 56 5.97 -9.62 21.95
C ASP A 56 7.02 -10.36 21.11
N TRP A 57 8.03 -10.96 21.76
CA TRP A 57 9.04 -11.81 21.11
C TRP A 57 8.41 -13.03 20.42
N GLN A 58 7.50 -13.74 21.09
CA GLN A 58 6.79 -14.87 20.49
C GLN A 58 5.97 -14.45 19.28
N GLN A 59 5.42 -13.23 19.28
CA GLN A 59 4.68 -12.72 18.15
C GLN A 59 5.59 -12.38 16.95
N VAL A 60 6.78 -11.82 17.16
CA VAL A 60 7.78 -11.59 16.09
C VAL A 60 8.26 -12.91 15.50
N ILE A 61 8.55 -13.89 16.34
CA ILE A 61 8.93 -15.25 15.92
C ILE A 61 7.80 -15.92 15.12
N GLY A 62 6.56 -15.74 15.57
CA GLY A 62 5.37 -16.21 14.87
C GLY A 62 5.21 -15.57 13.49
N ASP A 63 5.36 -14.24 13.38
CA ASP A 63 5.31 -13.53 12.10
C ASP A 63 6.40 -14.04 11.14
N TYR A 64 7.62 -14.30 11.63
CA TYR A 64 8.71 -14.88 10.84
C TYR A 64 8.38 -16.29 10.32
N ARG A 65 7.96 -17.20 11.21
CA ARG A 65 7.61 -18.57 10.81
C ARG A 65 6.43 -18.62 9.84
N GLU A 66 5.41 -17.81 10.07
CA GLU A 66 4.26 -17.71 9.19
C GLU A 66 4.66 -17.17 7.80
N SER A 67 5.62 -16.23 7.73
CA SER A 67 6.15 -15.76 6.45
C SER A 67 6.81 -16.90 5.63
N LEU A 68 7.41 -17.88 6.29
CA LEU A 68 7.99 -19.07 5.64
C LEU A 68 6.89 -19.99 5.11
N ASP A 69 5.87 -20.27 5.92
CA ASP A 69 4.72 -21.13 5.52
C ASP A 69 4.00 -20.58 4.29
N PHE A 70 3.88 -19.25 4.23
CA PHE A 70 3.27 -18.58 3.10
C PHE A 70 4.22 -18.37 1.94
N SER A 71 5.55 -18.49 2.09
CA SER A 71 6.53 -18.27 1.02
C SER A 71 6.47 -19.34 -0.08
N GLY A 72 6.96 -18.99 -1.26
CA GLY A 72 6.92 -19.87 -2.42
C GLY A 72 7.99 -20.96 -2.35
N PRO A 73 7.77 -22.14 -2.96
CA PRO A 73 8.72 -23.23 -2.86
C PRO A 73 10.07 -22.93 -3.50
N LYS A 74 10.15 -22.05 -4.52
CA LYS A 74 11.43 -21.71 -5.15
C LYS A 74 12.22 -20.74 -4.29
N ILE A 75 11.59 -19.71 -3.71
CA ILE A 75 12.30 -18.83 -2.77
C ILE A 75 12.79 -19.64 -1.57
N LEU A 76 11.94 -20.52 -1.00
CA LEU A 76 12.31 -21.35 0.15
C LEU A 76 13.52 -22.24 -0.14
N ALA A 77 13.60 -22.82 -1.35
CA ALA A 77 14.76 -23.62 -1.75
C ALA A 77 16.08 -22.81 -1.76
N VAL A 78 16.03 -21.53 -2.13
CA VAL A 78 17.22 -20.65 -2.16
C VAL A 78 17.67 -20.27 -0.74
N VAL A 79 16.74 -20.12 0.21
CA VAL A 79 17.03 -19.65 1.57
C VAL A 79 17.03 -20.73 2.65
N GLU A 80 16.84 -22.00 2.27
CA GLU A 80 16.62 -23.14 3.19
C GLU A 80 17.71 -23.27 4.26
N ALA A 81 18.98 -23.12 3.86
CA ALA A 81 20.10 -23.25 4.78
C ALA A 81 20.06 -22.19 5.90
N GLN A 82 19.77 -20.93 5.55
CA GLN A 82 19.69 -19.84 6.52
C GLN A 82 18.43 -19.96 7.38
N THR A 83 17.27 -20.26 6.80
CA THR A 83 16.01 -20.34 7.55
C THR A 83 15.99 -21.51 8.54
N ALA A 84 16.57 -22.67 8.18
CA ALA A 84 16.72 -23.79 9.09
C ALA A 84 17.64 -23.46 10.29
N ALA A 85 18.76 -22.78 10.04
CA ALA A 85 19.66 -22.33 11.11
C ALA A 85 18.98 -21.32 12.05
N ILE A 86 18.24 -20.36 11.49
CA ILE A 86 17.47 -19.37 12.24
C ILE A 86 16.42 -20.07 13.13
N ASP A 87 15.64 -21.01 12.59
CA ASP A 87 14.59 -21.68 13.38
C ASP A 87 15.14 -22.50 14.56
N ALA A 88 16.30 -23.14 14.37
CA ALA A 88 17.01 -23.82 15.44
C ALA A 88 17.44 -22.86 16.56
N LEU A 89 17.99 -21.69 16.19
CA LEU A 89 18.40 -20.66 17.15
C LEU A 89 17.20 -20.01 17.87
N LEU A 90 16.10 -19.75 17.15
CA LEU A 90 14.87 -19.20 17.73
C LEU A 90 14.29 -20.11 18.82
N THR A 91 14.42 -21.43 18.65
CA THR A 91 14.00 -22.41 19.64
C THR A 91 14.87 -22.39 20.91
N ALA A 92 16.17 -22.06 20.77
CA ALA A 92 17.11 -21.95 21.88
C ALA A 92 17.17 -20.56 22.53
N LEU A 93 16.59 -19.52 21.89
CA LEU A 93 16.76 -18.11 22.27
C LEU A 93 16.26 -17.79 23.69
N MET A 94 15.14 -18.37 24.09
CA MET A 94 14.49 -18.07 25.37
C MET A 94 14.33 -19.33 26.21
N THR A 95 14.74 -19.25 27.48
CA THR A 95 14.54 -20.31 28.47
C THR A 95 13.48 -19.89 29.47
N SER A 96 12.57 -20.82 29.79
CA SER A 96 11.58 -20.66 30.86
C SER A 96 11.89 -21.67 31.96
N THR A 97 12.25 -21.18 33.14
CA THR A 97 12.47 -22.00 34.34
C THR A 97 11.34 -21.75 35.32
N ALA A 98 10.61 -22.80 35.68
CA ALA A 98 9.60 -22.73 36.73
C ALA A 98 10.28 -22.77 38.10
N GLY A 99 10.04 -21.75 38.92
CA GLY A 99 10.44 -21.70 40.32
C GLY A 99 9.58 -22.63 41.18
N PHE A 100 10.11 -23.01 42.35
CA PHE A 100 9.40 -23.84 43.33
C PHE A 100 8.13 -23.17 43.90
N ASP A 101 8.00 -21.85 43.76
CA ASP A 101 6.85 -21.04 44.15
C ASP A 101 5.80 -20.87 43.03
N GLY A 102 6.00 -21.53 41.88
CA GLY A 102 5.14 -21.42 40.71
C GLY A 102 5.42 -20.19 39.84
N THR A 103 6.39 -19.34 40.19
CA THR A 103 6.78 -18.22 39.34
C THR A 103 7.62 -18.70 38.16
N SER A 104 7.30 -18.26 36.95
CA SER A 104 8.11 -18.57 35.76
C SER A 104 9.15 -17.48 35.56
N SER A 105 10.43 -17.81 35.76
CA SER A 105 11.53 -16.94 35.34
C SER A 105 11.83 -17.19 33.87
N ARG A 106 11.92 -16.11 33.09
CA ARG A 106 12.24 -16.13 31.67
C ARG A 106 13.54 -15.38 31.44
N SER A 107 14.45 -15.99 30.70
CA SER A 107 15.72 -15.36 30.33
C SER A 107 16.01 -15.54 28.85
N MET A 108 16.85 -14.66 28.31
CA MET A 108 17.28 -14.66 26.91
C MET A 108 18.77 -14.95 26.83
N ASP A 109 19.16 -15.89 25.98
CA ASP A 109 20.56 -16.23 25.78
C ASP A 109 21.23 -15.21 24.83
N ALA A 110 22.18 -14.45 25.37
CA ALA A 110 22.89 -13.41 24.63
C ALA A 110 23.79 -13.96 23.51
N THR A 111 24.32 -15.18 23.66
CA THR A 111 25.15 -15.84 22.65
C THR A 111 24.28 -16.27 21.48
N VAL A 112 23.15 -16.96 21.77
CA VAL A 112 22.18 -17.36 20.74
C VAL A 112 21.63 -16.15 20.01
N ARG A 113 21.37 -15.05 20.72
CA ARG A 113 20.94 -13.78 20.13
C ARG A 113 21.97 -13.20 19.16
N ALA A 114 23.25 -13.22 19.51
CA ALA A 114 24.33 -12.73 18.66
C ALA A 114 24.48 -13.59 17.39
N ASP A 115 24.43 -14.92 17.53
CA ASP A 115 24.49 -15.86 16.40
C ASP A 115 23.29 -15.68 15.46
N LEU A 116 22.09 -15.52 16.04
CA LEU A 116 20.86 -15.24 15.30
C LEU A 116 20.98 -13.96 14.47
N GLN A 117 21.62 -12.91 15.01
CA GLN A 117 21.84 -11.67 14.27
C GLN A 117 22.71 -11.88 13.02
N VAL A 118 23.73 -12.75 13.12
CA VAL A 118 24.61 -13.08 11.99
C VAL A 118 23.82 -13.78 10.89
N PHE A 119 23.05 -14.81 11.22
CA PHE A 119 22.25 -15.56 10.25
C PHE A 119 21.12 -14.71 9.63
N LEU A 120 20.49 -13.82 10.40
CA LEU A 120 19.48 -12.90 9.87
C LEU A 120 20.08 -11.90 8.88
N ARG A 121 21.28 -11.38 9.13
CA ARG A 121 21.99 -10.52 8.17
C ARG A 121 22.37 -11.28 6.90
N GLN A 122 22.81 -12.54 7.04
CA GLN A 122 23.07 -13.40 5.88
C GLN A 122 21.80 -13.65 5.07
N LEU A 123 20.68 -13.98 5.73
CA LEU A 123 19.39 -14.13 5.07
C LEU A 123 18.98 -12.84 4.35
N ALA A 124 19.11 -11.67 4.99
CA ALA A 124 18.79 -10.38 4.35
C ALA A 124 19.62 -10.13 3.08
N MET A 125 20.93 -10.45 3.10
CA MET A 125 21.77 -10.36 1.89
C MET A 125 21.33 -11.34 0.81
N THR A 126 21.01 -12.59 1.16
CA THR A 126 20.50 -13.59 0.21
C THR A 126 19.17 -13.13 -0.39
N LEU A 127 18.26 -12.57 0.42
CA LEU A 127 16.96 -12.07 -0.02
C LEU A 127 17.07 -10.91 -1.03
N ALA A 128 18.18 -10.15 -1.01
CA ALA A 128 18.46 -9.09 -1.97
C ALA A 128 19.15 -9.60 -3.26
N SER A 129 19.36 -10.91 -3.44
CA SER A 129 20.06 -11.46 -4.60
C SER A 129 19.20 -11.56 -5.87
N ASP A 130 19.85 -11.66 -7.03
CA ASP A 130 19.21 -12.00 -8.30
C ASP A 130 18.48 -13.34 -8.25
N GLU A 131 19.06 -14.33 -7.58
CA GLU A 131 18.51 -15.67 -7.47
C GLU A 131 17.15 -15.66 -6.75
N VAL A 132 17.05 -14.95 -5.62
CA VAL A 132 15.78 -14.79 -4.91
C VAL A 132 14.76 -14.01 -5.74
N PHE A 133 15.18 -12.97 -6.46
CA PHE A 133 14.24 -12.19 -7.27
C PHE A 133 13.62 -13.02 -8.41
N ILE A 134 14.45 -13.81 -9.10
CA ILE A 134 13.99 -14.77 -10.10
C ILE A 134 13.13 -15.86 -9.45
N ALA A 135 13.49 -16.37 -8.28
CA ALA A 135 12.71 -17.39 -7.58
C ALA A 135 11.30 -16.89 -7.23
N CYS A 136 11.18 -15.67 -6.69
CA CYS A 136 9.89 -15.00 -6.44
C CYS A 136 9.07 -14.86 -7.72
N TRP A 137 9.70 -14.41 -8.80
CA TRP A 137 9.05 -14.26 -10.10
C TRP A 137 8.48 -15.59 -10.59
N ARG A 138 9.30 -16.64 -10.59
CA ARG A 138 8.90 -17.97 -11.01
C ARG A 138 7.83 -18.57 -10.11
N ASP A 139 7.81 -18.24 -8.81
CA ASP A 139 6.74 -18.65 -7.91
C ASP A 139 5.43 -17.93 -8.22
N LEU A 140 5.45 -16.62 -8.49
CA LEU A 140 4.28 -15.88 -8.93
C LEU A 140 3.72 -16.43 -10.25
N VAL A 141 4.56 -16.59 -11.28
CA VAL A 141 4.19 -17.18 -12.58
C VAL A 141 3.51 -18.53 -12.39
N LYS A 142 4.13 -19.44 -11.62
CA LYS A 142 3.59 -20.79 -11.40
C LYS A 142 2.26 -20.78 -10.66
N THR A 143 2.05 -19.83 -9.76
CA THR A 143 0.77 -19.67 -9.05
C THR A 143 -0.32 -19.16 -10.00
N CYS A 144 -0.02 -18.20 -10.87
CA CYS A 144 -0.96 -17.73 -11.90
C CYS A 144 -1.32 -18.84 -12.90
N GLU A 145 -0.36 -19.64 -13.37
CA GLU A 145 -0.63 -20.78 -14.28
C GLU A 145 -1.59 -21.81 -13.67
N LYS A 146 -1.54 -22.00 -12.34
CA LYS A 146 -2.36 -23.00 -11.63
C LYS A 146 -3.71 -22.40 -11.21
N ARG A 147 -4.75 -22.59 -12.02
CA ARG A 147 -6.11 -22.05 -11.78
C ARG A 147 -6.75 -22.46 -10.44
N ASN A 148 -6.31 -23.54 -9.80
CA ASN A 148 -6.84 -24.00 -8.51
C ASN A 148 -6.22 -23.30 -7.28
N ARG A 149 -5.25 -22.39 -7.48
CA ARG A 149 -4.71 -21.55 -6.39
C ARG A 149 -5.68 -20.44 -6.04
N LYS A 150 -5.69 -20.05 -4.76
CA LYS A 150 -6.51 -18.95 -4.25
C LYS A 150 -5.99 -17.60 -4.74
N VAL A 151 -6.86 -16.61 -4.84
CA VAL A 151 -6.48 -15.22 -5.21
C VAL A 151 -5.41 -14.69 -4.27
N GLU A 152 -5.54 -14.97 -2.97
CA GLU A 152 -4.62 -14.47 -1.94
C GLU A 152 -3.23 -15.08 -2.04
N GLU A 153 -3.12 -16.32 -2.52
CA GLU A 153 -1.80 -16.93 -2.77
C GLU A 153 -1.09 -16.17 -3.90
N VAL A 154 -1.81 -15.74 -4.95
CA VAL A 154 -1.26 -14.90 -6.02
C VAL A 154 -0.84 -13.53 -5.48
N SER A 155 -1.72 -12.86 -4.74
CA SER A 155 -1.43 -11.54 -4.14
C SER A 155 -0.21 -11.58 -3.23
N PHE A 156 -0.10 -12.58 -2.34
CA PHE A 156 1.05 -12.70 -1.43
C PHE A 156 2.37 -12.95 -2.19
N ARG A 157 2.34 -13.72 -3.28
CA ARG A 157 3.51 -13.95 -4.15
C ARG A 157 3.94 -12.66 -4.84
N ARG A 158 2.98 -11.85 -5.29
CA ARG A 158 3.22 -10.51 -5.83
C ARG A 158 3.84 -9.60 -4.77
N ASP A 159 3.28 -9.55 -3.57
CA ASP A 159 3.78 -8.69 -2.48
C ASP A 159 5.20 -9.09 -2.07
N THR A 160 5.50 -10.39 -2.07
CA THR A 160 6.85 -10.91 -1.81
C THR A 160 7.83 -10.48 -2.91
N LEU A 161 7.42 -10.57 -4.19
CA LEU A 161 8.23 -10.08 -5.32
C LEU A 161 8.49 -8.57 -5.19
N TRP A 162 7.48 -7.79 -4.81
CA TRP A 162 7.59 -6.35 -4.59
C TRP A 162 8.49 -6.00 -3.41
N ALA A 163 8.44 -6.77 -2.32
CA ALA A 163 9.30 -6.57 -1.17
C ALA A 163 10.78 -6.89 -1.50
N VAL A 164 11.04 -7.94 -2.29
CA VAL A 164 12.39 -8.23 -2.79
C VAL A 164 12.89 -7.14 -3.75
N ALA A 165 12.01 -6.63 -4.61
CA ALA A 165 12.34 -5.48 -5.47
C ALA A 165 12.72 -4.25 -4.63
N ALA A 166 11.98 -3.94 -3.57
CA ALA A 166 12.32 -2.84 -2.66
C ALA A 166 13.67 -3.05 -1.95
N LEU A 167 13.95 -4.27 -1.46
CA LEU A 167 15.26 -4.59 -0.86
C LEU A 167 16.44 -4.39 -1.82
N ARG A 168 16.19 -4.53 -3.12
CA ARG A 168 17.19 -4.37 -4.18
C ARG A 168 17.37 -2.95 -4.68
N GLY A 169 16.57 -1.99 -4.20
CA GLY A 169 16.55 -0.63 -4.74
C GLY A 169 16.17 -0.60 -6.22
N VAL A 170 15.21 -1.43 -6.66
CA VAL A 170 14.69 -1.31 -8.05
C VAL A 170 13.40 -0.50 -8.06
N ASP A 171 13.25 0.34 -9.09
CA ASP A 171 12.06 1.18 -9.26
C ASP A 171 10.79 0.34 -9.43
N ARG A 172 9.85 0.46 -8.49
CA ARG A 172 8.54 -0.22 -8.50
C ARG A 172 7.41 0.66 -9.03
N GLY A 173 7.69 1.94 -9.32
CA GLY A 173 6.70 2.92 -9.71
C GLY A 173 6.13 2.67 -11.11
N ARG A 174 5.23 3.55 -11.53
CA ARG A 174 4.52 3.48 -12.84
C ARG A 174 5.45 3.41 -14.06
N PHE A 175 6.69 3.84 -13.94
CA PHE A 175 7.70 3.82 -15.00
C PHE A 175 8.85 2.85 -14.71
N GLY A 176 8.74 2.05 -13.64
CA GLY A 176 9.78 1.17 -13.15
C GLY A 176 9.82 -0.21 -13.79
N ILE A 177 10.51 -1.13 -13.12
CA ILE A 177 10.88 -2.45 -13.64
C ILE A 177 9.66 -3.33 -13.99
N PHE A 178 8.59 -3.26 -13.18
CA PHE A 178 7.39 -4.08 -13.41
C PHE A 178 6.61 -3.65 -14.64
N ARG A 179 6.69 -2.37 -15.04
CA ARG A 179 6.14 -1.93 -16.32
C ARG A 179 6.91 -2.53 -17.49
N ASP A 180 8.23 -2.52 -17.44
CA ASP A 180 9.06 -3.14 -18.48
C ASP A 180 8.79 -4.64 -18.58
N VAL A 181 8.69 -5.34 -17.44
CA VAL A 181 8.30 -6.75 -17.38
C VAL A 181 6.93 -6.96 -18.01
N CYS A 182 5.93 -6.14 -17.65
CA CYS A 182 4.60 -6.19 -18.23
C CYS A 182 4.60 -5.98 -19.75
N SER A 183 5.35 -5.02 -20.27
CA SER A 183 5.42 -4.75 -21.72
C SER A 183 6.02 -5.94 -22.49
N VAL A 184 7.05 -6.59 -21.96
CA VAL A 184 7.59 -7.82 -22.55
C VAL A 184 6.59 -8.97 -22.42
N LEU A 185 5.98 -9.12 -21.25
CA LEU A 185 5.01 -10.17 -20.94
C LEU A 185 3.72 -10.07 -21.76
N THR A 186 3.30 -8.87 -22.18
CA THR A 186 2.12 -8.65 -23.05
C THR A 186 2.50 -8.46 -24.53
N ASP A 187 3.71 -8.87 -24.91
CA ASP A 187 4.18 -8.88 -26.30
C ASP A 187 4.15 -7.51 -26.99
N ASP A 188 4.48 -6.43 -26.27
CA ASP A 188 4.81 -5.15 -26.91
C ASP A 188 6.06 -5.37 -27.80
N SER A 189 5.89 -5.27 -29.12
CA SER A 189 6.91 -5.62 -30.10
C SER A 189 8.20 -4.81 -29.91
N ASN A 190 8.07 -3.54 -29.52
CA ASN A 190 9.20 -2.66 -29.26
C ASN A 190 9.90 -3.05 -27.95
N ALA A 191 9.14 -3.37 -26.89
CA ALA A 191 9.72 -3.84 -25.63
C ALA A 191 10.46 -5.17 -25.85
N VAL A 192 9.85 -6.14 -26.53
CA VAL A 192 10.47 -7.44 -26.82
C VAL A 192 11.74 -7.28 -27.66
N LYS A 193 11.68 -6.56 -28.78
CA LYS A 193 12.86 -6.32 -29.65
C LYS A 193 13.97 -5.60 -28.90
N ARG A 194 13.63 -4.63 -28.04
CA ARG A 194 14.60 -3.91 -27.21
C ARG A 194 15.33 -4.86 -26.27
N GLU A 195 14.61 -5.78 -25.64
CA GLU A 195 15.24 -6.76 -24.74
C GLU A 195 16.04 -7.83 -25.47
N GLN A 196 15.58 -8.29 -26.63
CA GLN A 196 16.38 -9.17 -27.48
C GLN A 196 17.68 -8.49 -27.93
N SER A 197 17.61 -7.22 -28.35
CA SER A 197 18.77 -6.43 -28.78
C SER A 197 19.77 -6.27 -27.64
N ARG A 198 19.29 -5.99 -26.42
CA ARG A 198 20.14 -5.94 -25.23
C ARG A 198 20.80 -7.28 -24.91
N ALA A 199 20.06 -8.38 -25.02
CA ALA A 199 20.58 -9.73 -24.74
C ALA A 199 21.74 -10.12 -25.67
N VAL A 200 21.74 -9.61 -26.92
CA VAL A 200 22.82 -9.82 -27.89
C VAL A 200 23.86 -8.68 -27.92
N GLY A 201 23.73 -7.67 -27.06
CA GLY A 201 24.66 -6.55 -26.95
C GLY A 201 24.60 -5.53 -28.09
N THR A 202 23.48 -5.45 -28.80
CA THR A 202 23.26 -4.49 -29.90
C THR A 202 22.37 -3.33 -29.48
N ASP A 203 22.63 -2.14 -30.03
CA ASP A 203 21.78 -0.97 -29.81
C ASP A 203 20.42 -1.15 -30.49
N TYR A 204 19.36 -0.96 -29.70
CA TYR A 204 18.00 -0.95 -30.20
C TYR A 204 17.68 0.40 -30.86
N GLN A 205 17.35 0.38 -32.15
CA GLN A 205 16.76 1.54 -32.82
C GLN A 205 15.25 1.53 -32.57
N PHE A 206 14.73 2.64 -32.02
CA PHE A 206 13.31 2.77 -31.80
C PHE A 206 12.56 2.77 -33.14
N GLU A 207 11.76 1.73 -33.36
CA GLU A 207 10.82 1.67 -34.47
C GLU A 207 9.47 2.24 -34.04
N ILE A 208 8.78 2.93 -34.94
CA ILE A 208 7.38 3.32 -34.71
C ILE A 208 6.61 2.01 -34.46
N PRO A 209 5.86 1.90 -33.34
CA PRO A 209 5.23 0.64 -32.96
C PRO A 209 4.43 0.07 -34.13
N ASP A 210 4.87 -1.07 -34.66
CA ASP A 210 4.06 -1.85 -35.57
C ASP A 210 3.20 -2.81 -34.75
N TRP A 211 1.91 -2.85 -35.07
CA TRP A 211 0.91 -3.59 -34.29
C TRP A 211 1.03 -5.12 -34.43
N LYS A 212 2.16 -5.62 -34.93
CA LYS A 212 2.41 -7.05 -35.15
C LYS A 212 2.95 -7.72 -33.88
N PRO A 213 2.56 -8.97 -33.60
CA PRO A 213 3.18 -9.75 -32.53
C PRO A 213 4.69 -9.86 -32.74
N SER A 214 5.47 -10.00 -31.67
CA SER A 214 6.92 -10.26 -31.81
C SER A 214 7.21 -11.62 -32.46
N GLY A 215 6.22 -12.52 -32.44
CA GLY A 215 6.35 -13.91 -32.88
C GLY A 215 6.95 -14.83 -31.80
N LEU A 216 7.19 -14.32 -30.59
CA LEU A 216 7.67 -15.14 -29.47
C LEU A 216 6.53 -15.79 -28.69
N GLU A 217 6.76 -17.06 -28.33
CA GLU A 217 5.90 -17.80 -27.41
C GLU A 217 5.99 -17.23 -25.98
N ALA A 218 4.97 -17.49 -25.15
CA ALA A 218 4.91 -16.99 -23.77
C ALA A 218 6.13 -17.37 -22.93
N TRP A 219 6.63 -18.60 -23.04
CA TRP A 219 7.80 -19.08 -22.29
C TRP A 219 9.10 -18.37 -22.69
N GLN A 220 9.23 -17.93 -23.95
CA GLN A 220 10.39 -17.15 -24.42
C GLN A 220 10.33 -15.75 -23.83
N ARG A 221 9.14 -15.15 -23.77
CA ARG A 221 8.90 -13.84 -23.15
C ARG A 221 9.18 -13.88 -21.64
N LEU A 222 8.80 -14.95 -20.94
CA LEU A 222 9.14 -15.15 -19.52
C LEU A 222 10.66 -15.15 -19.28
N SER A 223 11.44 -15.74 -20.19
CA SER A 223 12.91 -15.73 -20.08
C SER A 223 13.48 -14.32 -20.26
N LEU A 224 12.90 -13.51 -21.14
CA LEU A 224 13.26 -12.09 -21.26
C LEU A 224 12.85 -11.29 -20.01
N CYS A 225 11.69 -11.56 -19.43
CA CYS A 225 11.26 -10.95 -18.16
C CYS A 225 12.27 -11.22 -17.02
N GLU A 226 12.83 -12.43 -16.94
CA GLU A 226 13.89 -12.72 -15.95
C GLU A 226 15.13 -11.85 -16.16
N GLN A 227 15.54 -11.61 -17.41
CA GLN A 227 16.65 -10.70 -17.73
C GLN A 227 16.34 -9.24 -17.36
N VAL A 228 15.08 -8.82 -17.53
CA VAL A 228 14.62 -7.50 -17.10
C VAL A 228 14.74 -7.34 -15.60
N LEU A 229 14.31 -8.35 -14.84
CA LEU A 229 14.32 -8.35 -13.37
C LEU A 229 15.74 -8.29 -12.79
N THR A 230 16.73 -8.92 -13.42
CA THR A 230 18.12 -8.93 -12.92
C THR A 230 18.92 -7.68 -13.28
N ARG A 231 18.31 -6.66 -13.88
CA ARG A 231 19.04 -5.43 -14.19
C ARG A 231 19.47 -4.73 -12.90
N PRO A 232 20.69 -4.17 -12.85
CA PRO A 232 21.07 -3.32 -11.75
C PRO A 232 20.19 -2.05 -11.75
N PRO A 233 19.90 -1.48 -10.57
CA PRO A 233 19.31 -0.15 -10.45
C PRO A 233 20.08 0.86 -11.30
N THR A 234 19.37 1.73 -12.01
CA THR A 234 20.02 2.79 -12.77
C THR A 234 20.50 3.87 -11.81
N LYS A 235 21.82 4.05 -11.72
CA LYS A 235 22.46 5.12 -10.95
C LYS A 235 22.95 6.24 -11.84
N ALA A 236 22.89 7.46 -11.34
CA ALA A 236 23.37 8.66 -12.02
C ALA A 236 23.75 9.75 -11.00
N ASP A 237 24.49 10.75 -11.47
CA ASP A 237 24.56 12.02 -10.77
C ASP A 237 23.25 12.75 -10.99
N CYS A 238 22.46 12.85 -9.93
CA CYS A 238 21.13 13.40 -9.96
C CYS A 238 21.13 14.84 -9.43
N ILE A 239 20.35 15.71 -10.09
CA ILE A 239 19.98 17.02 -9.56
C ILE A 239 18.47 17.10 -9.55
N VAL A 240 17.90 17.31 -8.37
CA VAL A 240 16.45 17.42 -8.19
C VAL A 240 16.10 18.85 -7.82
N TRP A 241 15.17 19.41 -8.58
CA TRP A 241 14.56 20.69 -8.29
C TRP A 241 13.20 20.49 -7.64
N LEU A 242 12.99 21.14 -6.51
CA LEU A 242 11.75 21.12 -5.73
C LEU A 242 11.20 22.53 -5.53
N ARG A 243 9.88 22.63 -5.36
CA ARG A 243 9.15 23.90 -5.17
C ARG A 243 8.74 24.09 -3.73
N LEU A 244 8.90 25.29 -3.19
CA LEU A 244 8.48 25.64 -1.83
C LEU A 244 7.67 26.94 -1.82
N ALA A 245 6.56 26.94 -1.07
CA ALA A 245 5.71 28.10 -0.87
C ALA A 245 4.92 27.98 0.45
N HIS A 246 4.55 29.02 1.18
CA HIS A 246 5.06 30.38 1.07
C HIS A 246 6.43 30.45 1.76
N THR A 247 7.39 31.14 1.14
CA THR A 247 8.77 31.27 1.64
C THR A 247 9.21 32.72 1.60
N HIS A 248 10.22 33.06 2.41
CA HIS A 248 10.94 34.31 2.29
C HIS A 248 12.44 34.01 2.41
N LEU A 249 13.17 34.25 1.32
CA LEU A 249 14.62 34.13 1.31
C LEU A 249 15.24 35.51 1.60
N PRO A 250 16.20 35.62 2.53
CA PRO A 250 16.85 36.88 2.85
C PRO A 250 17.79 37.38 1.74
N GLN A 251 18.13 36.52 0.78
CA GLN A 251 19.01 36.79 -0.38
C GLN A 251 18.42 36.12 -1.64
N CYS A 252 19.01 36.35 -2.82
CA CYS A 252 18.61 35.67 -4.05
C CYS A 252 18.87 34.15 -4.01
N GLU A 253 19.82 33.69 -3.19
CA GLU A 253 20.12 32.28 -2.96
C GLU A 253 20.62 32.03 -1.52
N VAL A 254 20.41 30.82 -1.00
CA VAL A 254 20.94 30.32 0.28
C VAL A 254 21.35 28.87 0.13
N THR A 255 22.58 28.52 0.53
CA THR A 255 23.15 27.17 0.37
C THR A 255 23.46 26.53 1.72
N HIS A 256 23.16 25.24 1.86
CA HIS A 256 23.63 24.40 2.96
C HIS A 256 23.91 22.97 2.46
N GLY A 257 25.19 22.57 2.47
CA GLY A 257 25.60 21.27 1.93
C GLY A 257 25.20 21.14 0.46
N ASP A 258 24.54 20.03 0.12
CA ASP A 258 24.10 19.72 -1.24
C ASP A 258 22.76 20.38 -1.64
N VAL A 259 22.16 21.17 -0.75
CA VAL A 259 20.90 21.89 -0.99
C VAL A 259 21.16 23.38 -1.18
N THR A 260 20.69 23.93 -2.30
CA THR A 260 20.67 25.38 -2.54
C THR A 260 19.24 25.84 -2.83
N PHE A 261 18.77 26.83 -2.08
CA PHE A 261 17.50 27.50 -2.32
C PHE A 261 17.72 28.75 -3.14
N TYR A 262 16.95 28.94 -4.21
CA TYR A 262 16.94 30.15 -5.02
C TYR A 262 15.57 30.82 -4.92
N ASN A 263 15.56 32.15 -4.86
CA ASN A 263 14.31 32.90 -4.95
C ASN A 263 13.70 32.71 -6.35
N ALA A 264 12.42 32.34 -6.43
CA ALA A 264 11.79 31.98 -7.69
C ALA A 264 11.74 33.15 -8.69
N SER A 265 11.34 34.34 -8.23
CA SER A 265 11.33 35.57 -9.03
C SER A 265 12.72 35.95 -9.55
N TYR A 266 13.76 35.79 -8.73
CA TYR A 266 15.13 36.05 -9.19
C TYR A 266 15.61 35.02 -10.21
N LEU A 267 15.42 33.72 -9.95
CA LEU A 267 15.88 32.65 -10.84
C LEU A 267 15.16 32.66 -12.18
N SER A 268 13.84 32.90 -12.21
CA SER A 268 13.03 32.86 -13.43
C SER A 268 13.55 33.81 -14.52
N GLY A 269 14.04 34.99 -14.15
CA GLY A 269 14.65 35.96 -15.07
C GLY A 269 16.01 35.56 -15.64
N HIS A 270 16.62 34.47 -15.16
CA HIS A 270 17.95 33.98 -15.58
C HIS A 270 17.89 32.61 -16.28
N VAL A 271 16.74 31.91 -16.23
CA VAL A 271 16.58 30.61 -16.89
C VAL A 271 16.79 30.75 -18.41
N GLY A 272 17.59 29.85 -18.99
CA GLY A 272 17.95 29.91 -20.41
C GLY A 272 19.07 30.90 -20.77
N HIS A 273 19.68 31.57 -19.79
CA HIS A 273 20.75 32.55 -19.97
C HIS A 273 22.06 32.10 -19.31
N PRO A 274 22.85 31.19 -19.95
CA PRO A 274 24.10 30.67 -19.38
C PRO A 274 25.16 31.75 -19.14
N GLU A 275 25.11 32.86 -19.87
CA GLU A 275 25.98 34.02 -19.69
C GLU A 275 25.81 34.74 -18.35
N LEU A 276 24.68 34.51 -17.65
CA LEU A 276 24.39 35.14 -16.36
C LEU A 276 24.77 34.26 -15.15
N ALA A 277 25.55 33.20 -15.37
CA ALA A 277 25.96 32.28 -14.31
C ALA A 277 26.69 32.98 -13.14
N ASP A 278 27.46 34.02 -13.42
CA ASP A 278 28.24 34.78 -12.41
C ASP A 278 27.37 35.56 -11.40
N HIS A 279 26.05 35.61 -11.62
CA HIS A 279 25.10 36.21 -10.69
C HIS A 279 24.79 35.31 -9.48
N PHE A 280 25.24 34.05 -9.50
CA PHE A 280 25.01 33.06 -8.45
C PHE A 280 26.35 32.57 -7.87
N LYS A 281 26.45 32.43 -6.54
CA LYS A 281 27.59 31.77 -5.86
C LYS A 281 27.61 30.28 -6.16
N VAL A 282 26.43 29.67 -6.30
CA VAL A 282 26.28 28.29 -6.77
C VAL A 282 25.49 28.34 -8.08
N PRO A 283 26.13 28.37 -9.25
CA PRO A 283 25.42 28.53 -10.52
C PRO A 283 24.52 27.31 -10.83
N PRO A 284 23.22 27.52 -11.10
CA PRO A 284 22.30 26.44 -11.47
C PRO A 284 22.44 26.11 -12.97
N THR A 285 23.62 25.64 -13.37
CA THR A 285 24.02 25.50 -14.79
C THR A 285 23.02 24.73 -15.65
N GLU A 286 22.38 23.71 -15.08
CA GLU A 286 21.44 22.83 -15.78
C GLU A 286 20.10 23.50 -16.16
N VAL A 287 19.75 24.64 -15.53
CA VAL A 287 18.56 25.43 -15.88
C VAL A 287 18.92 26.73 -16.61
N LEU A 288 20.16 27.22 -16.44
CA LEU A 288 20.67 28.32 -17.25
C LEU A 288 20.91 27.88 -18.70
N ALA A 289 21.37 26.64 -18.92
CA ALA A 289 21.54 26.05 -20.25
C ALA A 289 20.39 25.08 -20.57
N LEU A 290 19.21 25.61 -20.93
CA LEU A 290 18.04 24.77 -21.21
C LEU A 290 18.28 23.81 -22.40
N PRO A 291 17.81 22.55 -22.32
CA PRO A 291 17.92 21.60 -23.42
C PRO A 291 17.09 22.03 -24.66
N GLU A 292 17.51 21.60 -25.85
CA GLU A 292 16.87 21.95 -27.14
C GLU A 292 15.39 21.56 -27.25
N VAL A 293 14.94 20.57 -26.47
CA VAL A 293 13.55 20.10 -26.49
C VAL A 293 12.77 20.77 -25.36
N PRO A 294 11.78 21.63 -25.67
CA PRO A 294 10.97 22.28 -24.65
C PRO A 294 10.09 21.26 -23.90
N PRO A 295 9.78 21.51 -22.62
CA PRO A 295 8.88 20.67 -21.84
C PRO A 295 7.45 20.71 -22.39
N LEU A 296 6.68 19.65 -22.11
CA LEU A 296 5.24 19.66 -22.34
C LEU A 296 4.55 20.47 -21.23
N LEU A 297 4.08 21.67 -21.56
CA LEU A 297 3.32 22.56 -20.68
C LEU A 297 1.86 22.65 -21.16
N ARG A 298 0.90 22.80 -20.23
CA ARG A 298 -0.47 23.12 -20.63
C ARG A 298 -0.54 24.58 -21.12
N PRO A 299 -1.50 24.92 -21.99
CA PRO A 299 -1.71 26.31 -22.39
C PRO A 299 -1.86 27.24 -21.17
N GLY A 300 -0.99 28.25 -21.08
CA GLY A 300 -0.98 29.22 -19.97
C GLY A 300 -0.10 28.84 -18.77
N GLU A 301 0.47 27.64 -18.73
CA GLU A 301 1.46 27.28 -17.71
C GLU A 301 2.85 27.81 -18.08
N VAL A 302 3.52 28.42 -17.09
CA VAL A 302 4.97 28.71 -17.14
C VAL A 302 5.70 27.67 -16.31
N GLU A 303 6.87 27.26 -16.78
CA GLU A 303 7.66 26.29 -16.04
C GLU A 303 8.33 26.92 -14.81
N TRP A 304 8.98 28.07 -14.96
CA TRP A 304 9.62 28.80 -13.87
C TRP A 304 8.80 30.04 -13.55
N GLU A 305 8.32 30.12 -12.32
CA GLU A 305 7.35 31.09 -11.84
C GLU A 305 8.05 32.34 -11.32
N ASP A 306 7.52 33.50 -11.68
CA ASP A 306 7.98 34.79 -11.19
C ASP A 306 7.23 35.18 -9.91
N GLU A 307 7.47 34.43 -8.83
CA GLU A 307 6.81 34.63 -7.54
C GLU A 307 7.82 34.82 -6.40
N TRP A 308 7.94 36.04 -5.86
CA TRP A 308 8.95 36.37 -4.85
C TRP A 308 8.78 35.62 -3.52
N HIS A 309 7.58 35.10 -3.24
CA HIS A 309 7.25 34.32 -2.05
C HIS A 309 7.38 32.80 -2.27
N MET A 310 8.02 32.41 -3.37
CA MET A 310 8.39 31.03 -3.67
C MET A 310 9.90 30.86 -3.73
N ALA A 311 10.35 29.65 -3.40
CA ALA A 311 11.74 29.25 -3.53
C ALA A 311 11.83 27.93 -4.29
N TYR A 312 12.89 27.81 -5.09
CA TYR A 312 13.28 26.57 -5.74
C TYR A 312 14.45 25.96 -4.98
N ALA A 313 14.29 24.73 -4.48
CA ALA A 313 15.39 23.99 -3.88
C ALA A 313 16.04 23.11 -4.95
N ARG A 314 17.32 23.37 -5.22
CA ARG A 314 18.22 22.53 -6.01
C ARG A 314 18.95 21.59 -5.06
N VAL A 315 18.77 20.29 -5.26
CA VAL A 315 19.42 19.25 -4.45
C VAL A 315 20.33 18.41 -5.34
N VAL A 316 21.60 18.33 -4.99
CA VAL A 316 22.60 17.52 -5.70
C VAL A 316 22.72 16.16 -5.01
N LEU A 317 22.63 15.09 -5.78
CA LEU A 317 22.61 13.70 -5.31
C LEU A 317 23.56 12.86 -6.17
N PRO A 318 24.86 12.75 -5.80
CA PRO A 318 25.85 12.01 -6.58
C PRO A 318 25.63 10.48 -6.47
N ASP A 319 25.94 9.74 -7.54
CA ASP A 319 25.80 8.26 -7.62
C ASP A 319 24.49 7.70 -7.00
N THR A 320 23.39 8.40 -7.22
CA THR A 320 22.09 8.06 -6.63
C THR A 320 21.27 7.23 -7.61
N GLU A 321 20.50 6.28 -7.07
CA GLU A 321 19.53 5.54 -7.86
C GLU A 321 18.46 6.51 -8.36
N VAL A 322 18.30 6.60 -9.67
CA VAL A 322 17.52 7.67 -10.33
C VAL A 322 16.08 7.76 -9.80
N HIS A 323 15.49 6.62 -9.46
CA HIS A 323 14.12 6.54 -8.92
C HIS A 323 13.99 7.02 -7.47
N GLU A 324 15.04 6.91 -6.65
CA GLU A 324 15.07 7.37 -5.26
C GLU A 324 15.45 8.85 -5.14
N ALA A 325 15.99 9.44 -6.21
CA ALA A 325 16.51 10.81 -6.19
C ALA A 325 15.46 11.83 -5.70
N GLU A 326 14.21 11.74 -6.16
CA GLU A 326 13.17 12.64 -5.68
C GLU A 326 12.91 12.46 -4.18
N ALA A 327 12.72 11.22 -3.72
CA ALA A 327 12.41 10.93 -2.32
C ALA A 327 13.53 11.44 -1.40
N GLN A 328 14.80 11.14 -1.74
CA GLN A 328 15.96 11.61 -0.99
C GLN A 328 16.05 13.13 -0.98
N ALA A 329 15.83 13.80 -2.12
CA ALA A 329 15.84 15.26 -2.19
C ALA A 329 14.76 15.89 -1.30
N ARG A 330 13.54 15.33 -1.31
CA ARG A 330 12.45 15.78 -0.45
C ARG A 330 12.79 15.58 1.03
N THR A 331 13.34 14.42 1.40
CA THR A 331 13.78 14.13 2.78
C THR A 331 14.84 15.12 3.26
N LEU A 332 15.84 15.45 2.43
CA LEU A 332 16.87 16.44 2.78
C LEU A 332 16.28 17.82 3.03
N VAL A 333 15.37 18.28 2.16
CA VAL A 333 14.71 19.58 2.30
C VAL A 333 13.79 19.61 3.54
N GLU A 334 13.01 18.55 3.79
CA GLU A 334 12.18 18.44 4.99
C GLU A 334 13.03 18.38 6.27
N ALA A 335 14.15 17.66 6.28
CA ALA A 335 15.06 17.63 7.42
C ALA A 335 15.61 19.03 7.74
N LEU A 336 15.98 19.82 6.73
CA LEU A 336 16.41 21.21 6.92
C LEU A 336 15.30 22.07 7.51
N LYS A 337 14.05 21.92 7.05
CA LYS A 337 12.90 22.64 7.61
C LYS A 337 12.68 22.30 9.08
N VAL A 338 12.76 21.02 9.44
CA VAL A 338 12.57 20.53 10.82
C VAL A 338 13.67 21.05 11.75
N VAL A 339 14.94 20.94 11.33
CA VAL A 339 16.09 21.39 12.12
C VAL A 339 16.08 22.90 12.36
N ASN A 340 15.57 23.68 11.40
CA ASN A 340 15.50 25.14 11.51
C ASN A 340 14.16 25.66 12.03
N HIS A 341 13.27 24.79 12.54
CA HIS A 341 11.99 25.16 13.14
C HIS A 341 11.13 26.07 12.25
N ALA A 342 11.01 25.72 10.96
CA ALA A 342 10.15 26.48 10.04
C ALA A 342 8.73 26.62 10.60
N GLU A 343 8.15 27.83 10.51
CA GLU A 343 6.80 28.09 11.03
C GLU A 343 5.75 27.20 10.34
N PRO A 344 4.71 26.75 11.07
CA PRO A 344 3.62 25.99 10.47
C PRO A 344 3.00 26.72 9.27
N GLY A 345 2.97 26.06 8.11
CA GLY A 345 2.43 26.63 6.86
C GLY A 345 3.43 27.44 6.03
N ALA A 346 4.60 27.79 6.58
CA ALA A 346 5.71 28.35 5.83
C ALA A 346 6.59 27.25 5.26
N TRP A 347 7.29 27.54 4.16
CA TRP A 347 8.20 26.60 3.49
C TRP A 347 7.55 25.24 3.15
N ARG A 348 6.25 25.24 2.82
CA ARG A 348 5.56 24.02 2.43
C ARG A 348 6.13 23.53 1.11
N LEU A 349 6.58 22.28 1.13
CA LEU A 349 7.10 21.61 -0.05
C LEU A 349 5.91 21.31 -0.97
N MET A 350 5.94 21.85 -2.18
CA MET A 350 4.89 21.62 -3.17
C MET A 350 5.12 20.30 -3.90
N ARG A 351 4.10 19.81 -4.61
CA ARG A 351 4.22 18.60 -5.42
C ARG A 351 4.94 18.88 -6.73
N GLY A 352 5.47 17.78 -7.29
CA GLY A 352 6.25 17.83 -8.50
C GLY A 352 7.73 18.09 -8.27
N CYS A 353 8.54 17.68 -9.24
CA CYS A 353 9.98 17.90 -9.26
C CYS A 353 10.46 18.01 -10.72
N ILE A 354 11.63 18.60 -10.93
CA ILE A 354 12.39 18.41 -12.17
C ILE A 354 13.65 17.63 -11.80
N LEU A 355 13.87 16.51 -12.49
CA LEU A 355 15.03 15.66 -12.30
C LEU A 355 15.99 15.81 -13.49
N PHE A 356 17.26 16.03 -13.21
CA PHE A 356 18.35 15.85 -14.15
C PHE A 356 19.18 14.65 -13.71
N ALA A 357 19.45 13.71 -14.61
CA ALA A 357 20.28 12.54 -14.37
C ALA A 357 21.42 12.53 -15.40
N ASN A 358 22.67 12.60 -14.93
CA ASN A 358 23.87 12.74 -15.79
C ASN A 358 23.73 13.88 -16.81
N GLY A 359 23.23 15.04 -16.36
CA GLY A 359 22.97 16.22 -17.19
C GLY A 359 21.77 16.11 -18.13
N ARG A 360 21.10 14.95 -18.20
CA ARG A 360 19.88 14.77 -19.01
C ARG A 360 18.64 15.04 -18.19
N ARG A 361 17.81 15.94 -18.68
CA ARG A 361 16.55 16.31 -18.05
C ARG A 361 15.46 15.24 -18.22
N SER A 362 14.64 15.04 -17.19
CA SER A 362 13.39 14.28 -17.28
C SER A 362 12.44 14.92 -18.31
N ARG A 363 11.72 14.10 -19.08
CA ARG A 363 10.79 14.59 -20.13
C ARG A 363 9.57 15.34 -19.59
N SER A 364 9.18 15.06 -18.35
CA SER A 364 8.10 15.77 -17.68
C SER A 364 8.60 17.11 -17.15
N SER A 365 7.77 18.14 -17.26
CA SER A 365 7.89 19.35 -16.43
C SER A 365 7.62 19.00 -14.96
N TRP A 366 7.50 19.99 -14.09
CA TRP A 366 7.28 19.80 -12.67
C TRP A 366 6.11 18.85 -12.33
N GLY A 367 5.09 18.79 -13.18
CA GLY A 367 3.82 18.13 -12.83
C GLY A 367 2.92 19.04 -11.98
N PRO A 368 1.78 18.52 -11.50
CA PRO A 368 0.78 19.32 -10.79
C PRO A 368 1.37 19.91 -9.49
N LYS A 369 1.13 21.21 -9.26
CA LYS A 369 1.60 21.96 -8.08
C LYS A 369 1.00 21.42 -6.77
N GLU A 370 -0.26 21.00 -6.86
CA GLU A 370 -1.06 20.47 -5.76
C GLU A 370 -1.46 19.03 -6.07
N ASN A 371 -2.13 18.37 -5.13
CA ASN A 371 -2.74 17.08 -5.41
C ASN A 371 -3.72 17.25 -6.57
N VAL A 372 -3.53 16.48 -7.64
CA VAL A 372 -4.66 16.18 -8.51
C VAL A 372 -5.56 15.33 -7.63
N GLU A 373 -6.68 15.89 -7.21
CA GLU A 373 -7.70 15.14 -6.49
C GLU A 373 -7.98 13.88 -7.31
N GLU A 374 -8.03 12.73 -6.63
CA GLU A 374 -8.51 11.51 -7.27
C GLU A 374 -9.84 11.81 -7.96
N PRO A 375 -10.11 11.19 -9.13
CA PRO A 375 -11.39 11.37 -9.79
C PRO A 375 -12.50 11.19 -8.76
N TYR A 376 -13.30 12.24 -8.55
CA TYR A 376 -14.40 12.17 -7.61
C TYR A 376 -15.38 11.11 -8.10
N TYR A 377 -15.52 10.05 -7.31
CA TYR A 377 -16.49 8.99 -7.54
C TYR A 377 -17.69 9.25 -6.62
N PRO A 378 -18.83 9.75 -7.14
CA PRO A 378 -20.01 10.05 -6.32
C PRO A 378 -20.46 8.84 -5.48
N GLN A 379 -20.25 7.61 -5.97
CA GLN A 379 -20.55 6.39 -5.22
C GLN A 379 -19.74 6.21 -3.93
N ASN A 380 -18.56 6.84 -3.84
CA ASN A 380 -17.67 6.79 -2.68
C ASN A 380 -17.94 7.95 -1.71
N ASP A 381 -18.64 9.00 -2.17
CA ASP A 381 -19.11 10.05 -1.29
C ASP A 381 -20.26 9.52 -0.42
N ARG A 382 -19.96 9.36 0.86
CA ARG A 382 -20.92 8.94 1.86
C ARG A 382 -21.53 10.11 2.61
N LEU A 383 -20.92 11.31 2.55
CA LEU A 383 -21.31 12.44 3.38
C LEU A 383 -22.75 12.88 3.09
N GLY A 384 -23.10 13.06 1.81
CA GLY A 384 -24.47 13.43 1.43
C GLY A 384 -25.52 12.41 1.90
N ARG A 385 -25.26 11.12 1.66
CA ARG A 385 -26.14 10.02 2.12
C ARG A 385 -26.25 9.93 3.63
N ASP A 386 -25.14 10.14 4.34
CA ASP A 386 -25.12 10.08 5.79
C ASP A 386 -25.84 11.28 6.41
N ILE A 387 -25.75 12.48 5.81
CA ILE A 387 -26.56 13.65 6.20
C ILE A 387 -28.05 13.39 6.01
N GLU A 388 -28.48 12.86 4.86
CA GLU A 388 -29.89 12.49 4.64
C GLU A 388 -30.37 11.45 5.66
N ARG A 389 -29.50 10.48 6.01
CA ARG A 389 -29.80 9.48 7.04
C ARG A 389 -29.87 10.08 8.44
N MET A 390 -29.11 11.13 8.74
CA MET A 390 -29.16 11.81 10.04
C MET A 390 -30.54 12.42 10.27
N GLU A 391 -31.14 13.03 9.25
CA GLU A 391 -32.51 13.57 9.32
C GLU A 391 -33.53 12.45 9.59
N ARG A 392 -33.45 11.34 8.84
CA ARG A 392 -34.31 10.16 9.04
C ARG A 392 -34.15 9.54 10.44
N ARG A 393 -32.96 9.63 11.03
CA ARG A 393 -32.64 9.14 12.39
C ARG A 393 -32.90 10.17 13.49
N SER A 394 -33.51 11.32 13.18
CA SER A 394 -33.72 12.43 14.12
C SER A 394 -32.45 12.88 14.85
N SER A 395 -31.29 12.69 14.21
CA SER A 395 -29.98 13.11 14.73
C SER A 395 -29.76 14.58 14.34
N SER A 396 -29.55 15.46 15.32
CA SER A 396 -29.37 16.90 15.05
C SER A 396 -27.99 17.38 15.49
N LEU A 397 -27.27 18.03 14.57
CA LEU A 397 -26.06 18.80 14.87
C LEU A 397 -26.46 20.12 15.51
N THR A 398 -26.38 20.17 16.84
CA THR A 398 -26.61 21.38 17.64
C THR A 398 -25.30 21.91 18.21
N ALA A 399 -25.25 23.20 18.58
CA ALA A 399 -24.09 23.77 19.27
C ALA A 399 -23.69 22.99 20.54
N GLN A 400 -24.68 22.39 21.22
CA GLN A 400 -24.46 21.53 22.38
C GLN A 400 -23.78 20.20 22.00
N SER A 401 -24.14 19.60 20.86
CA SER A 401 -23.50 18.38 20.36
C SER A 401 -22.06 18.62 19.89
N ILE A 402 -21.72 19.83 19.41
CA ILE A 402 -20.36 20.18 18.95
C ILE A 402 -19.36 20.06 20.09
N HIS A 403 -19.69 20.55 21.30
CA HIS A 403 -18.81 20.40 22.46
C HIS A 403 -18.57 18.93 22.82
N ALA A 404 -19.57 18.07 22.67
CA ALA A 404 -19.43 16.63 22.90
C ALA A 404 -18.63 15.92 21.78
N LEU A 405 -18.63 16.48 20.57
CA LEU A 405 -17.94 15.94 19.39
C LEU A 405 -16.49 16.40 19.25
N GLN A 406 -16.10 17.52 19.90
CA GLN A 406 -14.81 18.15 19.69
C GLN A 406 -13.64 17.17 19.87
N ASP A 407 -13.64 16.37 20.93
CA ASP A 407 -12.59 15.38 21.16
C ASP A 407 -12.49 14.35 20.02
N ALA A 408 -13.63 13.88 19.50
CA ALA A 408 -13.67 12.92 18.40
C ALA A 408 -13.24 13.55 17.06
N ILE A 409 -13.58 14.83 16.84
CA ILE A 409 -13.14 15.62 15.68
C ILE A 409 -11.63 15.81 15.73
N ASP A 410 -11.07 16.19 16.89
CA ASP A 410 -9.65 16.41 17.08
C ASP A 410 -8.85 15.12 16.87
N LEU A 411 -9.34 13.99 17.40
CA LEU A 411 -8.74 12.67 17.16
C LEU A 411 -8.82 12.25 15.67
N THR A 412 -9.93 12.57 15.00
CA THR A 412 -10.09 12.31 13.55
C THR A 412 -9.11 13.14 12.73
N ALA A 413 -8.97 14.42 13.06
CA ALA A 413 -8.02 15.32 12.40
C ALA A 413 -6.57 14.89 12.65
N ALA A 414 -6.23 14.51 13.88
CA ALA A 414 -4.91 14.00 14.24
C ALA A 414 -4.57 12.70 13.51
N LEU A 415 -5.52 11.77 13.38
CA LEU A 415 -5.32 10.52 12.63
C LEU A 415 -5.08 10.77 11.14
N LYS A 416 -5.83 11.69 10.52
CA LYS A 416 -5.62 12.11 9.13
C LYS A 416 -4.26 12.80 8.94
N ALA A 417 -3.88 13.71 9.83
CA ALA A 417 -2.56 14.34 9.75
C ALA A 417 -1.42 13.33 9.94
N ALA A 418 -1.63 12.28 10.74
CA ALA A 418 -0.64 11.24 10.96
C ALA A 418 -0.42 10.33 9.75
N SER A 419 -1.42 10.13 8.88
CA SER A 419 -1.22 9.36 7.63
C SER A 419 -0.26 10.05 6.67
N ASP A 420 -0.24 11.38 6.67
CA ASP A 420 0.70 12.16 5.85
C ASP A 420 2.13 12.14 6.41
N GLN A 421 2.28 11.89 7.72
CA GLN A 421 3.59 11.81 8.39
C GLN A 421 4.26 10.44 8.27
N GLY A 422 3.46 9.38 8.07
CA GLY A 422 3.95 8.03 7.78
C GLY A 422 3.42 6.92 8.68
N PRO A 423 3.88 5.67 8.46
CA PRO A 423 3.34 4.47 9.11
C PRO A 423 3.38 4.50 10.64
N GLN A 424 4.50 4.90 11.23
CA GLN A 424 4.65 4.93 12.69
C GLN A 424 3.71 5.95 13.33
N ALA A 425 3.61 7.16 12.79
CA ALA A 425 2.69 8.19 13.28
C ALA A 425 1.24 7.71 13.20
N THR A 426 0.86 7.09 12.07
CA THR A 426 -0.47 6.49 11.85
C THR A 426 -0.81 5.46 12.92
N VAL A 427 0.11 4.53 13.19
CA VAL A 427 -0.05 3.48 14.21
C VAL A 427 -0.30 4.10 15.59
N MET A 428 0.48 5.11 15.98
CA MET A 428 0.33 5.76 17.29
C MET A 428 -0.99 6.55 17.41
N ALA A 429 -1.34 7.32 16.38
CA ALA A 429 -2.59 8.09 16.36
C ALA A 429 -3.82 7.19 16.38
N ALA A 430 -3.78 6.07 15.65
CA ALA A 430 -4.87 5.09 15.63
C ALA A 430 -5.06 4.42 16.98
N VAL A 431 -3.99 3.99 17.65
CA VAL A 431 -4.12 3.39 19.00
C VAL A 431 -4.67 4.40 20.00
N ARG A 432 -4.22 5.67 19.94
CA ARG A 432 -4.78 6.73 20.78
C ARG A 432 -6.29 6.89 20.56
N ALA A 433 -6.75 6.91 19.30
CA ALA A 433 -8.17 6.96 18.99
C ALA A 433 -8.95 5.77 19.61
N ILE A 434 -8.42 4.56 19.48
CA ILE A 434 -9.03 3.34 20.04
C ILE A 434 -9.08 3.39 21.58
N GLU A 435 -8.01 3.83 22.23
CA GLU A 435 -7.93 3.96 23.68
C GLU A 435 -8.96 4.97 24.21
N HIS A 436 -9.11 6.12 23.55
CA HIS A 436 -10.11 7.12 23.93
C HIS A 436 -11.54 6.59 23.82
N VAL A 437 -11.90 5.94 22.71
CA VAL A 437 -13.25 5.36 22.55
C VAL A 437 -13.49 4.18 23.50
N ASN A 438 -12.44 3.41 23.83
CA ASN A 438 -12.52 2.38 24.87
C ASN A 438 -12.84 2.99 26.25
N VAL A 439 -12.28 4.17 26.59
CA VAL A 439 -12.63 4.89 27.81
C VAL A 439 -14.10 5.34 27.78
N TRP A 440 -14.57 5.92 26.68
CA TRP A 440 -15.97 6.34 26.53
C TRP A 440 -16.97 5.18 26.61
N THR A 441 -16.57 3.99 26.14
CA THR A 441 -17.44 2.81 26.07
C THR A 441 -17.40 1.97 27.34
N ALA A 442 -16.20 1.61 27.80
CA ALA A 442 -15.99 0.61 28.85
C ALA A 442 -15.37 1.21 30.12
N ALA A 443 -15.29 2.54 30.24
CA ALA A 443 -14.59 3.22 31.34
C ALA A 443 -13.14 2.72 31.54
N GLY A 444 -12.50 2.25 30.45
CA GLY A 444 -11.15 1.67 30.49
C GLY A 444 -11.03 0.33 31.23
N GLN A 445 -12.14 -0.33 31.58
CA GLN A 445 -12.11 -1.62 32.30
C GLN A 445 -11.52 -2.77 31.46
N LYS A 446 -11.63 -2.68 30.13
CA LYS A 446 -11.00 -3.63 29.19
C LYS A 446 -9.69 -3.05 28.68
N HIS A 447 -8.71 -3.92 28.45
CA HIS A 447 -7.55 -3.54 27.65
C HIS A 447 -8.03 -3.14 26.24
N TRP A 448 -7.48 -2.07 25.66
CA TRP A 448 -7.98 -1.48 24.41
C TRP A 448 -7.98 -2.48 23.24
N ALA A 449 -7.01 -3.39 23.20
CA ALA A 449 -6.95 -4.43 22.18
C ALA A 449 -8.13 -5.43 22.34
N ASP A 450 -8.45 -5.84 23.56
CA ASP A 450 -9.58 -6.74 23.81
C ASP A 450 -10.92 -6.05 23.47
N PHE A 451 -11.01 -4.74 23.73
CA PHE A 451 -12.10 -3.90 23.25
C PHE A 451 -12.19 -3.92 21.72
N ALA A 452 -11.11 -3.61 21.00
CA ALA A 452 -11.11 -3.60 19.54
C ALA A 452 -11.53 -4.95 18.95
N SER A 453 -10.98 -6.06 19.47
CA SER A 453 -11.36 -7.42 19.07
C SER A 453 -12.84 -7.72 19.36
N SER A 454 -13.32 -7.37 20.54
CA SER A 454 -14.69 -7.69 20.99
C SER A 454 -15.78 -6.98 20.19
N TYR A 455 -15.52 -5.75 19.73
CA TYR A 455 -16.52 -4.90 19.08
C TYR A 455 -16.38 -4.91 17.55
N PHE A 456 -15.16 -4.96 17.01
CA PHE A 456 -14.94 -4.67 15.58
C PHE A 456 -14.53 -5.89 14.75
N LYS A 457 -14.03 -6.98 15.35
CA LYS A 457 -13.55 -8.16 14.59
C LYS A 457 -14.61 -8.72 13.64
N LYS A 458 -15.82 -9.00 14.15
CA LYS A 458 -16.91 -9.57 13.34
C LYS A 458 -17.38 -8.58 12.26
N ALA A 459 -17.44 -7.29 12.59
CA ALA A 459 -17.80 -6.24 11.65
C ALA A 459 -16.79 -6.13 10.49
N GLN A 460 -15.49 -6.12 10.81
CA GLN A 460 -14.40 -6.07 9.83
C GLN A 460 -14.34 -7.33 8.97
N ALA A 461 -14.53 -8.52 9.56
CA ALA A 461 -14.57 -9.77 8.81
C ALA A 461 -15.65 -9.74 7.71
N ARG A 462 -16.84 -9.24 8.05
CA ARG A 462 -17.94 -9.03 7.11
C ARG A 462 -17.60 -8.03 6.00
N VAL A 463 -17.07 -6.86 6.37
CA VAL A 463 -16.69 -5.81 5.40
C VAL A 463 -15.68 -6.36 4.40
N ARG A 464 -14.68 -7.11 4.83
CA ARG A 464 -13.68 -7.72 3.95
C ARG A 464 -14.27 -8.73 2.97
N LEU A 465 -15.26 -9.51 3.39
CA LEU A 465 -15.97 -10.42 2.47
C LEU A 465 -16.80 -9.64 1.45
N VAL A 466 -17.50 -8.58 1.86
CA VAL A 466 -18.27 -7.72 0.95
C VAL A 466 -17.36 -6.99 -0.04
N GLU A 467 -16.21 -6.48 0.39
CA GLU A 467 -15.19 -5.88 -0.50
C GLU A 467 -14.67 -6.90 -1.51
N PHE A 468 -14.43 -8.14 -1.10
CA PHE A 468 -14.00 -9.21 -2.00
C PHE A 468 -15.07 -9.56 -3.05
N ILE A 469 -16.36 -9.62 -2.66
CA ILE A 469 -17.49 -9.79 -3.59
C ILE A 469 -17.56 -8.60 -4.55
N GLY A 470 -17.52 -7.38 -4.02
CA GLY A 470 -17.62 -6.15 -4.81
C GLY A 470 -16.49 -6.01 -5.82
N TYR A 471 -15.24 -6.27 -5.42
CA TYR A 471 -14.08 -6.14 -6.30
C TYR A 471 -14.22 -6.98 -7.57
N PHE A 472 -14.49 -8.29 -7.44
CA PHE A 472 -14.55 -9.18 -8.61
C PHE A 472 -15.82 -9.00 -9.43
N THR A 473 -16.96 -8.76 -8.79
CA THR A 473 -18.23 -8.59 -9.52
C THR A 473 -18.30 -7.23 -10.22
N GLN A 474 -17.82 -6.16 -9.60
CA GLN A 474 -17.74 -4.83 -10.24
C GLN A 474 -16.75 -4.84 -11.40
N ASN A 475 -15.55 -5.43 -11.23
CA ASN A 475 -14.61 -5.56 -12.35
C ASN A 475 -15.18 -6.44 -13.48
N ALA A 476 -16.00 -7.44 -13.18
CA ALA A 476 -16.66 -8.24 -14.20
C ALA A 476 -17.75 -7.46 -14.97
N VAL A 477 -18.41 -6.50 -14.32
CA VAL A 477 -19.47 -5.69 -14.94
C VAL A 477 -18.92 -4.49 -15.72
N GLU A 478 -17.80 -3.92 -15.27
CA GLU A 478 -17.15 -2.76 -15.90
C GLU A 478 -16.20 -3.14 -17.05
N ARG A 479 -15.78 -4.41 -17.11
CA ARG A 479 -14.89 -4.93 -18.15
C ARG A 479 -15.66 -5.74 -19.18
N VAL A 480 -15.00 -6.00 -20.30
CA VAL A 480 -15.50 -6.91 -21.34
C VAL A 480 -14.53 -8.09 -21.41
N PRO A 481 -15.00 -9.35 -21.48
CA PRO A 481 -14.12 -10.52 -21.52
C PRO A 481 -13.19 -10.55 -22.74
N ASP A 482 -13.64 -9.98 -23.87
CA ASP A 482 -12.89 -9.94 -25.13
C ASP A 482 -12.93 -8.53 -25.73
N TYR A 483 -11.77 -7.90 -25.79
CA TYR A 483 -11.60 -6.54 -26.33
C TYR A 483 -11.15 -6.52 -27.80
N ARG A 484 -11.11 -7.67 -28.49
CA ARG A 484 -10.69 -7.75 -29.89
C ARG A 484 -11.71 -7.02 -30.79
N PRO A 485 -11.24 -6.35 -31.86
CA PRO A 485 -12.15 -5.70 -32.80
C PRO A 485 -13.02 -6.77 -33.48
N GLY A 486 -14.34 -6.61 -33.39
CA GLY A 486 -15.31 -7.58 -33.89
C GLY A 486 -15.63 -8.73 -32.92
N ALA A 487 -15.15 -8.68 -31.67
CA ALA A 487 -15.57 -9.61 -30.62
C ALA A 487 -17.10 -9.61 -30.48
N PRO A 488 -17.72 -10.78 -30.26
CA PRO A 488 -19.17 -10.87 -30.12
C PRO A 488 -19.64 -10.05 -28.92
N THR A 489 -20.74 -9.32 -29.08
CA THR A 489 -21.43 -8.73 -27.94
C THR A 489 -21.94 -9.86 -27.04
N ILE A 490 -21.97 -9.60 -25.73
CA ILE A 490 -22.49 -10.54 -24.73
C ILE A 490 -23.75 -9.91 -24.14
N PRO A 491 -24.95 -10.15 -24.72
CA PRO A 491 -26.19 -9.50 -24.28
C PRO A 491 -26.48 -9.74 -22.79
N GLU A 492 -26.22 -10.96 -22.31
CA GLU A 492 -26.37 -11.32 -20.91
C GLU A 492 -25.52 -10.44 -19.98
N LEU A 493 -24.28 -10.10 -20.37
CA LEU A 493 -23.45 -9.19 -19.59
C LEU A 493 -24.02 -7.77 -19.59
N ALA A 494 -24.54 -7.28 -20.72
CA ALA A 494 -25.15 -5.96 -20.80
C ALA A 494 -26.43 -5.85 -19.95
N GLU A 495 -27.24 -6.92 -19.92
CA GLU A 495 -28.42 -7.03 -19.05
C GLU A 495 -28.02 -7.01 -17.58
N LEU A 496 -27.00 -7.81 -17.19
CA LEU A 496 -26.46 -7.79 -15.83
C LEU A 496 -25.89 -6.44 -15.44
N SER A 497 -25.15 -5.78 -16.33
CA SER A 497 -24.61 -4.44 -16.08
C SER A 497 -25.72 -3.42 -15.84
N ALA A 498 -26.84 -3.52 -16.57
CA ALA A 498 -27.99 -2.65 -16.39
C ALA A 498 -28.74 -2.94 -15.07
N ASP A 499 -28.96 -4.22 -14.75
CA ASP A 499 -29.67 -4.65 -13.53
C ASP A 499 -28.88 -4.31 -12.25
N LEU A 500 -27.55 -4.43 -12.29
CA LEU A 500 -26.67 -4.15 -11.15
C LEU A 500 -26.34 -2.66 -10.99
N SER A 501 -26.75 -1.82 -11.93
CA SER A 501 -26.56 -0.36 -11.88
C SER A 501 -27.76 0.33 -11.22
N ILE A 502 -27.57 0.80 -10.00
CA ILE A 502 -28.56 1.61 -9.27
C ILE A 502 -28.43 3.06 -9.74
N THR A 503 -29.37 3.54 -10.56
CA THR A 503 -29.40 4.96 -10.95
C THR A 503 -30.40 5.70 -10.07
N GLY A 504 -29.91 6.61 -9.22
CA GLY A 504 -30.78 7.48 -8.44
C GLY A 504 -31.53 8.51 -9.31
N PRO A 505 -32.59 9.15 -8.78
CA PRO A 505 -33.40 10.13 -9.52
C PRO A 505 -32.63 11.35 -10.04
N TYR A 506 -31.41 11.58 -9.53
CA TYR A 506 -30.50 12.66 -9.94
C TYR A 506 -29.35 12.19 -10.85
N GLY A 507 -29.42 10.97 -11.38
CA GLY A 507 -28.42 10.44 -12.33
C GLY A 507 -27.12 9.93 -11.69
N HIS A 508 -27.05 9.84 -10.36
CA HIS A 508 -25.92 9.21 -9.67
C HIS A 508 -26.07 7.69 -9.72
N GLY A 509 -25.08 7.01 -10.29
CA GLY A 509 -24.99 5.56 -10.33
C GLY A 509 -24.34 5.00 -9.07
N ALA A 510 -24.85 3.88 -8.55
CA ALA A 510 -24.23 3.03 -7.55
C ALA A 510 -24.25 1.57 -8.01
N PHE A 511 -23.34 0.74 -7.50
CA PHE A 511 -23.27 -0.67 -7.85
C PHE A 511 -23.97 -1.54 -6.80
N ASN A 512 -24.90 -2.40 -7.24
CA ASN A 512 -25.64 -3.31 -6.37
C ASN A 512 -24.79 -4.55 -6.01
N VAL A 513 -23.85 -4.40 -5.08
CA VAL A 513 -22.96 -5.51 -4.65
C VAL A 513 -23.76 -6.72 -4.13
N ARG A 514 -24.89 -6.48 -3.45
CA ARG A 514 -25.74 -7.55 -2.94
C ARG A 514 -26.38 -8.35 -4.09
N GLY A 515 -27.00 -7.68 -5.05
CA GLY A 515 -27.55 -8.34 -6.23
C GLY A 515 -26.47 -9.06 -7.03
N ALA A 516 -25.28 -8.46 -7.14
CA ALA A 516 -24.16 -9.06 -7.85
C ALA A 516 -23.68 -10.39 -7.24
N ALA A 517 -23.88 -10.60 -5.94
CA ALA A 517 -23.57 -11.86 -5.27
C ALA A 517 -24.41 -13.03 -5.82
N ASP A 518 -25.65 -12.79 -6.27
CA ASP A 518 -26.53 -13.81 -6.84
C ASP A 518 -26.12 -14.20 -8.28
N HIS A 519 -25.33 -13.35 -8.95
CA HIS A 519 -24.90 -13.53 -10.34
C HIS A 519 -23.46 -14.05 -10.48
N VAL A 520 -22.79 -14.41 -9.38
CA VAL A 520 -21.38 -14.85 -9.40
C VAL A 520 -21.16 -16.05 -10.33
N SER A 521 -22.05 -17.05 -10.32
CA SER A 521 -21.93 -18.23 -11.21
C SER A 521 -22.08 -17.86 -12.69
N THR A 522 -23.01 -16.95 -13.03
CA THR A 522 -23.18 -16.44 -14.39
C THR A 522 -21.95 -15.66 -14.85
N LEU A 523 -21.46 -14.73 -14.01
CA LEU A 523 -20.25 -13.95 -14.30
C LEU A 523 -19.03 -14.88 -14.48
N LYS A 524 -18.88 -15.90 -13.63
CA LYS A 524 -17.82 -16.90 -13.76
C LYS A 524 -17.87 -17.62 -15.12
N ALA A 525 -19.06 -17.98 -15.59
CA ALA A 525 -19.24 -18.64 -16.89
C ALA A 525 -18.86 -17.72 -18.05
N ILE A 526 -19.29 -16.45 -18.02
CA ILE A 526 -18.95 -15.43 -19.01
C ILE A 526 -17.43 -15.22 -19.09
N TYR A 527 -16.76 -15.23 -17.94
CA TYR A 527 -15.33 -14.94 -17.81
C TYR A 527 -14.42 -16.18 -17.77
N ALA A 528 -14.88 -17.36 -18.21
CA ALA A 528 -14.16 -18.63 -18.05
C ALA A 528 -12.71 -18.66 -18.58
N ASP A 529 -12.43 -17.84 -19.60
CA ASP A 529 -11.09 -17.67 -20.22
C ASP A 529 -10.53 -16.26 -20.03
N HIS A 530 -10.74 -15.70 -18.84
CA HIS A 530 -10.24 -14.38 -18.45
C HIS A 530 -9.63 -14.43 -17.04
N TRP A 531 -8.76 -13.49 -16.70
CA TRP A 531 -8.07 -13.46 -15.41
C TRP A 531 -9.03 -13.35 -14.20
N LEU A 532 -10.23 -12.80 -14.39
CA LEU A 532 -11.28 -12.73 -13.35
C LEU A 532 -11.84 -14.09 -12.94
N ALA A 533 -11.67 -15.15 -13.76
CA ALA A 533 -12.23 -16.47 -13.52
C ALA A 533 -11.86 -17.03 -12.14
N ARG A 534 -10.62 -16.81 -11.68
CA ARG A 534 -10.14 -17.32 -10.38
C ARG A 534 -10.93 -16.72 -9.22
N GLY A 535 -11.04 -15.40 -9.18
CA GLY A 535 -11.76 -14.71 -8.10
C GLY A 535 -13.25 -15.02 -8.11
N LEU A 536 -13.87 -15.09 -9.29
CA LEU A 536 -15.28 -15.48 -9.42
C LEU A 536 -15.52 -16.94 -9.00
N ALA A 537 -14.60 -17.87 -9.30
CA ALA A 537 -14.68 -19.25 -8.84
C ALA A 537 -14.48 -19.39 -7.32
N GLU A 538 -13.59 -18.59 -6.74
CA GLU A 538 -13.41 -18.54 -5.28
C GLU A 538 -14.66 -17.98 -4.59
N LEU A 539 -15.27 -16.92 -5.13
CA LEU A 539 -16.54 -16.38 -4.66
C LEU A 539 -17.67 -17.41 -4.73
N GLU A 540 -17.82 -18.10 -5.86
CA GLU A 540 -18.83 -19.16 -6.00
C GLU A 540 -18.65 -20.23 -4.92
N THR A 541 -17.41 -20.64 -4.65
CA THR A 541 -17.11 -21.63 -3.60
C THR A 541 -17.44 -21.10 -2.20
N ILE A 542 -17.12 -19.83 -1.91
CA ILE A 542 -17.40 -19.20 -0.61
C ILE A 542 -18.90 -19.08 -0.39
N LEU A 543 -19.65 -18.68 -1.40
CA LEU A 543 -21.09 -18.41 -1.31
C LEU A 543 -21.95 -19.68 -1.46
N ALA A 544 -21.36 -20.83 -1.80
CA ALA A 544 -22.08 -22.08 -2.02
C ALA A 544 -22.76 -22.64 -0.77
N THR A 545 -22.16 -22.48 0.42
CA THR A 545 -22.71 -23.05 1.67
C THR A 545 -22.51 -22.13 2.89
N PRO A 546 -23.36 -22.25 3.94
CA PRO A 546 -23.16 -21.55 5.21
C PRO A 546 -21.79 -21.78 5.83
N GLU A 547 -21.28 -23.02 5.76
CA GLU A 547 -19.98 -23.40 6.33
C GLU A 547 -18.83 -22.72 5.59
N ALA A 548 -18.91 -22.61 4.26
CA ALA A 548 -17.90 -21.94 3.46
C ALA A 548 -17.86 -20.42 3.73
N MET A 549 -19.03 -19.77 3.84
CA MET A 549 -19.12 -18.37 4.25
C MET A 549 -18.58 -18.16 5.66
N CYS A 550 -18.97 -19.00 6.62
CA CYS A 550 -18.48 -18.91 8.01
C CYS A 550 -16.97 -19.10 8.08
N ALA A 551 -16.42 -20.11 7.40
CA ALA A 551 -14.98 -20.36 7.36
C ALA A 551 -14.20 -19.17 6.79
N ARG A 552 -14.77 -18.48 5.78
CA ARG A 552 -14.18 -17.26 5.22
C ARG A 552 -14.23 -16.10 6.21
N LEU A 553 -15.34 -15.90 6.92
CA LEU A 553 -15.46 -14.90 7.98
C LEU A 553 -14.50 -15.16 9.15
N ASP A 554 -14.36 -16.42 9.58
CA ASP A 554 -13.40 -16.84 10.60
C ASP A 554 -11.96 -16.55 10.18
N GLU A 555 -11.61 -16.82 8.91
CA GLU A 555 -10.31 -16.49 8.36
C GLU A 555 -10.02 -14.98 8.40
N HIS A 556 -10.98 -14.13 8.01
CA HIS A 556 -10.83 -12.68 8.17
C HIS A 556 -10.75 -12.26 9.64
N GLY A 557 -11.46 -12.94 10.54
CA GLY A 557 -11.35 -12.75 11.98
C GLY A 557 -9.94 -13.06 12.50
N ARG A 558 -9.32 -14.16 12.07
CA ARG A 558 -7.93 -14.50 12.42
C ARG A 558 -6.93 -13.46 11.93
N ARG A 559 -7.13 -12.90 10.73
CA ARG A 559 -6.29 -11.81 10.20
C ARG A 559 -6.40 -10.54 11.00
N PHE A 560 -7.62 -10.16 11.38
CA PHE A 560 -7.85 -9.03 12.27
C PHE A 560 -7.04 -9.18 13.56
N GLU A 561 -7.06 -10.37 14.17
CA GLU A 561 -6.27 -10.63 15.40
C GLU A 561 -4.76 -10.61 15.16
N ARG A 562 -4.27 -11.08 14.00
CA ARG A 562 -2.84 -10.97 13.64
C ARG A 562 -2.41 -9.49 13.60
N HIS A 563 -3.15 -8.66 12.86
CA HIS A 563 -2.84 -7.23 12.80
C HIS A 563 -2.95 -6.55 14.15
N LEU A 564 -4.01 -6.84 14.91
CA LEU A 564 -4.22 -6.23 16.22
C LEU A 564 -3.11 -6.59 17.20
N ARG A 565 -2.64 -7.84 17.19
CA ARG A 565 -1.48 -8.26 18.00
C ARG A 565 -0.22 -7.49 17.60
N ARG A 566 0.07 -7.35 16.30
CA ARG A 566 1.22 -6.56 15.83
C ARG A 566 1.10 -5.08 16.20
N LEU A 567 -0.09 -4.49 16.04
CA LEU A 567 -0.40 -3.12 16.46
C LEU A 567 -0.17 -2.94 17.96
N LYS A 568 -0.63 -3.90 18.78
CA LYS A 568 -0.41 -3.91 20.22
C LYS A 568 1.08 -3.96 20.57
N ARG A 569 1.84 -4.86 19.92
CA ARG A 569 3.30 -4.97 20.08
C ARG A 569 3.99 -3.64 19.77
N LEU A 570 3.70 -3.02 18.63
CA LEU A 570 4.33 -1.77 18.20
C LEU A 570 4.04 -0.62 19.17
N ARG A 571 2.79 -0.50 19.65
CA ARG A 571 2.45 0.49 20.69
C ARG A 571 3.14 0.20 22.02
N ASN A 572 3.24 -1.06 22.43
CA ASN A 572 3.94 -1.42 23.66
C ASN A 572 5.44 -1.09 23.56
N ALA A 573 6.07 -1.41 22.43
CA ALA A 573 7.47 -1.06 22.16
C ALA A 573 7.70 0.45 22.21
N ALA A 574 6.79 1.25 21.62
CA ALA A 574 6.89 2.70 21.62
C ALA A 574 6.75 3.34 23.01
N ILE A 575 5.89 2.79 23.89
CA ILE A 575 5.59 3.39 25.20
C ILE A 575 6.47 2.82 26.32
N HIS A 576 6.66 1.51 26.35
CA HIS A 576 7.34 0.80 27.43
C HIS A 576 8.81 0.47 27.09
N GLY A 577 9.25 0.82 25.88
CA GLY A 577 10.54 0.43 25.36
C GLY A 577 10.47 -0.90 24.60
N GLY A 578 11.06 -0.91 23.42
CA GLY A 578 11.14 -2.02 22.47
C GLY A 578 11.46 -1.46 21.09
N PRO A 579 11.89 -2.27 20.13
CA PRO A 579 12.16 -1.78 18.78
C PRO A 579 10.82 -1.52 18.08
N VAL A 580 10.69 -0.32 17.50
CA VAL A 580 9.56 0.04 16.64
C VAL A 580 10.04 -0.12 15.20
N SER A 581 9.86 -1.32 14.65
CA SER A 581 10.35 -1.65 13.31
C SER A 581 9.54 -0.94 12.23
N ALA A 582 10.23 -0.40 11.22
CA ALA A 582 9.58 0.25 10.07
C ALA A 582 8.68 -0.74 9.31
N ALA A 583 9.20 -1.93 9.02
CA ALA A 583 8.46 -3.02 8.37
C ALA A 583 7.22 -3.44 9.17
N GLY A 584 7.33 -3.49 10.50
CA GLY A 584 6.19 -3.74 11.39
C GLY A 584 5.12 -2.68 11.25
N CYS A 585 5.49 -1.40 11.34
CA CYS A 585 4.57 -0.26 11.19
C CYS A 585 3.90 -0.22 9.81
N GLU A 586 4.66 -0.36 8.73
CA GLU A 586 4.15 -0.39 7.35
C GLU A 586 3.07 -1.47 7.17
N SER A 587 3.32 -2.68 7.70
CA SER A 587 2.40 -3.81 7.54
C SER A 587 1.02 -3.62 8.18
N VAL A 588 0.91 -2.73 9.17
CA VAL A 588 -0.34 -2.48 9.91
C VAL A 588 -0.87 -1.07 9.73
N ALA A 589 -0.18 -0.16 9.03
CA ALA A 589 -0.59 1.24 8.93
C ALA A 589 -2.00 1.41 8.35
N VAL A 590 -2.30 0.75 7.22
CA VAL A 590 -3.65 0.79 6.60
C VAL A 590 -4.70 0.17 7.51
N PHE A 591 -4.37 -0.93 8.20
CA PHE A 591 -5.27 -1.56 9.17
C PHE A 591 -5.56 -0.61 10.34
N ALA A 592 -4.52 -0.01 10.91
CA ALA A 592 -4.60 0.89 12.05
C ALA A 592 -5.41 2.15 11.69
N PHE A 593 -5.12 2.76 10.54
CA PHE A 593 -5.86 3.92 10.01
C PHE A 593 -7.36 3.62 9.88
N ASN A 594 -7.69 2.53 9.19
CA ASN A 594 -9.09 2.13 8.96
C ASN A 594 -9.81 1.78 10.26
N LEU A 595 -9.16 1.04 11.16
CA LEU A 595 -9.74 0.68 12.46
C LEU A 595 -9.94 1.91 13.34
N GLY A 596 -8.96 2.81 13.41
CA GLY A 596 -9.04 4.07 14.15
C GLY A 596 -10.20 4.93 13.67
N HIS A 597 -10.35 5.10 12.35
CA HIS A 597 -11.48 5.83 11.77
C HIS A 597 -12.82 5.14 12.03
N GLN A 598 -12.90 3.82 11.89
CA GLN A 598 -14.15 3.10 12.18
C GLN A 598 -14.58 3.29 13.64
N VAL A 599 -13.63 3.17 14.57
CA VAL A 599 -13.88 3.32 16.01
C VAL A 599 -14.35 4.74 16.35
N LEU A 600 -13.73 5.76 15.76
CA LEU A 600 -14.14 7.16 15.91
C LEU A 600 -15.51 7.42 15.27
N ASN A 601 -15.77 6.86 14.08
CA ASN A 601 -17.04 7.05 13.37
C ASN A 601 -18.23 6.49 14.16
N GLU A 602 -18.09 5.33 14.82
CA GLU A 602 -19.16 4.80 15.67
C GLU A 602 -19.39 5.66 16.93
N ALA A 603 -18.32 6.21 17.52
CA ALA A 603 -18.46 7.15 18.62
C ALA A 603 -19.14 8.46 18.19
N VAL A 604 -18.75 9.01 17.04
CA VAL A 604 -19.38 10.21 16.43
C VAL A 604 -20.85 9.93 16.11
N ALA A 605 -21.18 8.77 15.53
CA ALA A 605 -22.56 8.37 15.26
C ALA A 605 -23.40 8.32 16.53
N ALA A 606 -22.87 7.75 17.61
CA ALA A 606 -23.56 7.71 18.91
C ALA A 606 -23.85 9.13 19.42
N LEU A 607 -22.85 10.01 19.40
CA LEU A 607 -22.95 11.39 19.88
C LEU A 607 -23.93 12.23 19.04
N LEU A 608 -23.91 12.07 17.71
CA LEU A 608 -24.82 12.76 16.78
C LEU A 608 -26.28 12.33 16.96
N SER A 609 -26.52 11.06 17.28
CA SER A 609 -27.85 10.55 17.58
C SER A 609 -28.30 10.83 19.02
N GLY A 610 -27.51 11.55 19.82
CA GLY A 610 -27.81 11.83 21.23
C GLY A 610 -27.79 10.57 22.12
N ASN A 611 -27.23 9.47 21.62
CA ASN A 611 -27.15 8.20 22.31
C ASN A 611 -25.94 8.19 23.25
N ASN A 612 -26.08 7.45 24.35
CA ASN A 612 -24.92 7.11 25.16
C ASN A 612 -23.94 6.24 24.34
N VAL A 613 -22.67 6.65 24.23
CA VAL A 613 -21.64 5.96 23.44
C VAL A 613 -21.53 4.47 23.81
N ARG A 614 -21.58 4.13 25.10
CA ARG A 614 -21.55 2.73 25.54
C ARG A 614 -22.72 1.93 25.01
N HIS A 615 -23.94 2.45 25.16
CA HIS A 615 -25.13 1.75 24.70
C HIS A 615 -25.13 1.56 23.17
N HIS A 616 -24.74 2.58 22.41
CA HIS A 616 -24.58 2.50 20.95
C HIS A 616 -23.57 1.41 20.57
N MET A 617 -22.39 1.42 21.19
CA MET A 617 -21.34 0.45 20.92
C MET A 617 -21.74 -0.99 21.28
N ASP A 618 -22.47 -1.18 22.38
CA ASP A 618 -22.97 -2.50 22.78
C ASP A 618 -24.02 -3.02 21.77
N ASN A 619 -24.91 -2.15 21.28
CA ASN A 619 -25.87 -2.49 20.23
C ASN A 619 -25.16 -2.83 18.91
N TYR A 620 -24.18 -2.02 18.50
CA TYR A 620 -23.34 -2.26 17.32
C TYR A 620 -22.67 -3.64 17.38
N ARG A 621 -22.07 -3.97 18.52
CA ARG A 621 -21.43 -5.26 18.75
C ARG A 621 -22.44 -6.41 18.65
N ASN A 622 -23.59 -6.29 19.29
CA ASN A 622 -24.61 -7.33 19.30
C ASN A 622 -25.20 -7.54 17.90
N GLU A 623 -25.47 -6.48 17.15
CA GLU A 623 -25.93 -6.57 15.76
C GLU A 623 -24.94 -7.37 14.89
N HIS A 624 -23.65 -7.09 15.01
CA HIS A 624 -22.63 -7.82 14.26
C HIS A 624 -22.42 -9.25 14.74
N ILE A 625 -22.66 -9.54 16.02
CA ILE A 625 -22.71 -10.92 16.51
C ILE A 625 -23.90 -11.65 15.88
N ASP A 626 -25.09 -11.08 15.93
CA ASP A 626 -26.31 -11.69 15.41
C ASP A 626 -26.24 -11.93 13.90
N ARG A 627 -25.73 -10.96 13.14
CA ARG A 627 -25.47 -11.13 11.69
C ARG A 627 -24.51 -12.29 11.43
N TYR A 628 -23.42 -12.36 12.18
CA TYR A 628 -22.45 -13.44 12.06
C TYR A 628 -23.10 -14.80 12.34
N GLU A 629 -23.93 -14.89 13.39
CA GLU A 629 -24.64 -16.12 13.72
C GLU A 629 -25.65 -16.52 12.64
N ARG A 630 -26.37 -15.57 12.02
CA ARG A 630 -27.29 -15.86 10.89
C ARG A 630 -26.57 -16.42 9.66
N VAL A 631 -25.39 -15.89 9.33
CA VAL A 631 -24.57 -16.50 8.26
C VAL A 631 -24.18 -17.93 8.64
N ARG A 632 -23.74 -18.14 9.88
CA ARG A 632 -23.28 -19.45 10.38
C ARG A 632 -24.38 -20.50 10.44
N THR A 633 -25.59 -20.13 10.88
CA THR A 633 -26.66 -21.11 11.16
C THR A 633 -27.60 -21.33 10.00
N SER A 634 -27.95 -20.28 9.24
CA SER A 634 -28.94 -20.35 8.15
C SER A 634 -28.37 -20.01 6.78
N GLY A 635 -27.09 -19.64 6.67
CA GLY A 635 -26.51 -19.17 5.40
C GLY A 635 -27.14 -17.88 4.90
N ASP A 636 -27.64 -17.04 5.81
CA ASP A 636 -28.28 -15.77 5.47
C ASP A 636 -27.26 -14.82 4.83
N ILE A 637 -27.22 -14.82 3.49
CA ILE A 637 -26.32 -13.97 2.72
C ILE A 637 -26.64 -12.48 2.93
N ASP A 638 -27.90 -12.13 3.19
CA ASP A 638 -28.32 -10.74 3.45
C ASP A 638 -27.69 -10.20 4.74
N ALA A 639 -27.40 -11.07 5.72
CA ALA A 639 -26.69 -10.67 6.93
C ALA A 639 -25.26 -10.14 6.66
N LEU A 640 -24.65 -10.48 5.51
CA LEU A 640 -23.37 -9.91 5.08
C LEU A 640 -23.49 -8.45 4.65
N PHE A 641 -24.65 -8.02 4.17
CA PHE A 641 -24.84 -6.71 3.58
C PHE A 641 -25.56 -5.77 4.56
N LEU A 642 -25.24 -4.48 4.47
CA LEU A 642 -26.08 -3.48 5.11
C LEU A 642 -27.32 -3.35 4.24
N VAL A 643 -28.51 -3.49 4.83
CA VAL A 643 -29.76 -3.23 4.13
C VAL A 643 -29.72 -1.76 3.73
N ALA A 644 -29.65 -1.49 2.43
CA ALA A 644 -29.96 -0.16 1.94
C ALA A 644 -31.47 -0.01 2.08
N ASP A 645 -31.93 0.67 3.14
CA ASP A 645 -33.28 1.19 3.11
C ASP A 645 -33.37 2.13 1.89
N PRO A 646 -34.36 1.93 1.00
CA PRO A 646 -34.54 2.75 -0.19
C PRO A 646 -34.64 4.26 0.08
#